data_AF-A0A1V5J3N0-F1
#
_entry.id   AF-A0A1V5J3N0-F1
#
_cell.length_a   1.000
_cell.length_b   1.000
_cell.length_c   1.000
_cell.angle_alpha   90.00
_cell.angle_beta   90.00
_cell.angle_gamma   90.00
#
_symmetry.space_group_name_H-M   'P 1'
#
loop_
_entity.id
_entity.type
_entity.pdbx_description
1 polymer ?
#
loop_
_entity_poly.entity_id
_entity_poly.type
_entity_poly.pdbx_seq_one_letter_code
_entity_poly.pdbx_strand_id
1 'polypeptide(L)'
;MTNRRQPWTIGWLVALVVVSALTSAWIAVRRHRVEAMNRRVELCMDWREGALYAQRIGLAEDDYLAQLRDAGITSIALDEDTLGSLQASGDLVIFRTSELAAVSSLAPGLLPAAVNSHAVSGGRTVVIPLNHDTDSFLADRLPTRLQGGPSLVTVLSGQTSAFIIGLPLEEARNINLGPRPSVMARIAAAGLRTVLRFANYPGVSEKWIDSIVRPAGPAKEADSVIFAGTEVLGYPALTAVTARALDRAGMTYGSIEFQVQAGESQIMQAADYNLVRVHSITRGEVDRGLSVQTMADRYVRAARERDIRVMYMRPMMKQIDSRPLPELNDSFVRAVAGGLQNAGFTLGAAVPLGQADPGLAPTLVVVVGIAAGCVMLLDAIWSLTFPISAGLVAVAAAGFAALSAFGRADLAKQAAALAAAIAYPSLSAFVLLSPFSGSGLNGPADAEERRFGWARIAIIKFIAACALSLAGGLMLAGCLTSLAFMTKARQFMGVKLMHVAPMLFLLMAYWKYVYRRGNETLTESARRVLSSPILVWHAVAIGLLGAAGLIYIARTGNTSVLPVGVPAWEQAMRSILERLLPVRPRTKEFLLGHPAFILAAALSWAGDRAALLPVAALALIGQISLANTFAHLHTPIAVTLTRVLVGAGLGLAVGLAVAGVFLAVRRGVRRSAGRSAGREG
;
A
#
# COMPACT_ATOMS: atom_id res chain seq x y z
N MET A 1 23.49 24.57 -42.42
CA MET A 1 22.18 25.25 -42.23
C MET A 1 21.71 25.00 -40.82
N THR A 2 21.83 26.01 -39.95
CA THR A 2 21.35 25.99 -38.56
C THR A 2 19.83 26.07 -38.58
N ASN A 3 19.15 24.95 -38.36
CA ASN A 3 17.70 24.90 -38.22
C ASN A 3 17.33 25.65 -36.92
N ARG A 4 17.15 26.98 -37.01
CA ARG A 4 16.64 27.80 -35.90
C ARG A 4 15.25 27.25 -35.57
N ARG A 5 15.15 26.60 -34.41
CA ARG A 5 13.89 26.11 -33.84
C ARG A 5 12.84 27.21 -33.96
N GLN A 6 11.80 27.00 -34.76
CA GLN A 6 10.68 27.90 -34.73
C GLN A 6 9.97 27.72 -33.37
N PRO A 7 9.82 28.77 -32.55
CA PRO A 7 9.28 28.66 -31.19
C PRO A 7 7.85 28.07 -31.13
N TRP A 8 7.13 28.11 -32.26
CA TRP A 8 5.77 27.60 -32.42
C TRP A 8 5.66 26.05 -32.39
N THR A 9 6.72 25.29 -32.67
CA THR A 9 6.62 23.81 -32.76
C THR A 9 6.53 23.11 -31.40
N ILE A 10 7.01 23.74 -30.31
CA ILE A 10 6.94 23.19 -28.94
C ILE A 10 5.79 23.80 -28.15
N GLY A 11 5.40 25.05 -28.46
CA GLY A 11 4.37 25.79 -27.71
C GLY A 11 3.04 25.06 -27.59
N TRP A 12 2.58 24.40 -28.66
CA TRP A 12 1.32 23.64 -28.63
C TRP A 12 1.42 22.35 -27.78
N LEU A 13 2.56 21.65 -27.81
CA LEU A 13 2.80 20.48 -26.94
C LEU A 13 2.78 20.89 -25.47
N VAL A 14 3.43 22.00 -25.14
CA VAL A 14 3.41 22.57 -23.79
C VAL A 14 1.99 22.95 -23.38
N ALA A 15 1.21 23.56 -24.28
CA ALA A 15 -0.19 23.88 -24.01
C ALA A 15 -1.02 22.62 -23.70
N LEU A 16 -0.85 21.53 -24.46
CA LEU A 16 -1.50 20.25 -24.17
C LEU A 16 -1.09 19.71 -22.79
N VAL A 17 0.21 19.71 -22.48
CA VAL A 17 0.71 19.29 -21.16
C VAL A 17 0.08 20.12 -20.04
N VAL A 18 -0.01 21.44 -20.19
CA VAL A 18 -0.61 22.34 -19.19
C VAL A 18 -2.10 22.05 -19.01
N VAL A 19 -2.87 21.93 -20.09
CA VAL A 19 -4.31 21.61 -20.03
C VAL A 19 -4.54 20.26 -19.35
N SER A 20 -3.73 19.25 -19.68
CA SER A 20 -3.82 17.92 -19.07
C SER A 20 -3.37 17.89 -17.61
N ALA A 21 -2.37 18.69 -17.23
CA ALA A 21 -1.95 18.84 -15.84
C ALA A 21 -3.05 19.52 -15.00
N LEU A 22 -3.69 20.56 -15.52
CA LEU A 22 -4.85 21.22 -14.88
C LEU A 22 -6.04 20.26 -14.76
N THR A 23 -6.31 19.49 -15.80
CA THR A 23 -7.35 18.44 -15.76
C THR A 23 -7.02 17.39 -14.70
N SER A 24 -5.76 16.97 -14.60
CA SER A 24 -5.30 16.01 -13.59
C SER A 24 -5.40 16.58 -12.17
N ALA A 25 -5.11 17.87 -11.99
CA ALA A 25 -5.30 18.57 -10.72
C ALA A 25 -6.80 18.64 -10.35
N TRP A 26 -7.68 18.88 -11.31
CA TRP A 26 -9.13 18.82 -11.09
C TRP A 26 -9.61 17.42 -10.68
N ILE A 27 -9.10 16.36 -11.32
CA ILE A 27 -9.35 14.96 -10.92
C ILE A 27 -8.86 14.72 -9.49
N ALA A 28 -7.65 15.20 -9.16
CA ALA A 28 -7.10 15.11 -7.80
C ALA A 28 -7.97 15.83 -6.77
N VAL A 29 -8.57 16.97 -7.09
CA VAL A 29 -9.52 17.68 -6.19
C VAL A 29 -10.80 16.88 -5.99
N ARG A 30 -11.38 16.30 -7.06
CA ARG A 30 -12.57 15.43 -6.93
C ARG A 30 -12.28 14.22 -6.04
N ARG A 31 -11.14 13.57 -6.29
CA ARG A 31 -10.64 12.47 -5.47
C ARG A 31 -10.46 12.90 -4.01
N HIS A 32 -9.85 14.05 -3.76
CA HIS A 32 -9.65 14.56 -2.41
C HIS A 32 -10.98 14.77 -1.66
N ARG A 33 -12.04 15.24 -2.34
CA ARG A 33 -13.36 15.37 -1.72
C ARG A 33 -13.90 14.02 -1.23
N VAL A 34 -13.78 12.98 -2.05
CA VAL A 34 -14.21 11.61 -1.67
C VAL A 34 -13.40 11.11 -0.47
N GLU A 35 -12.09 11.26 -0.50
CA GLU A 35 -11.20 10.87 0.62
C GLU A 35 -11.49 11.67 1.90
N ALA A 36 -11.77 12.97 1.78
CA ALA A 36 -12.06 13.86 2.89
C ALA A 36 -13.43 13.61 3.53
N MET A 37 -14.41 13.10 2.76
CA MET A 37 -15.70 12.66 3.29
C MET A 37 -15.58 11.31 4.02
N ASN A 38 -14.63 10.45 3.61
CA ASN A 38 -14.41 9.15 4.25
C ASN A 38 -13.43 9.25 5.43
N ARG A 39 -13.85 9.84 6.56
CA ARG A 39 -13.02 9.97 7.78
C ARG A 39 -13.49 9.11 8.96
N ARG A 40 -14.42 8.18 8.70
CA ARG A 40 -14.88 7.22 9.71
C ARG A 40 -13.88 6.07 9.83
N VAL A 41 -13.46 5.76 11.04
CA VAL A 41 -12.54 4.66 11.34
C VAL A 41 -13.15 3.73 12.38
N GLU A 42 -13.05 2.44 12.12
CA GLU A 42 -13.58 1.39 12.95
C GLU A 42 -12.44 0.77 13.76
N LEU A 43 -12.62 0.74 15.09
CA LEU A 43 -11.73 0.00 15.99
C LEU A 43 -12.38 -1.35 16.26
N CYS A 44 -11.74 -2.41 15.77
CA CYS A 44 -12.26 -3.77 15.77
C CYS A 44 -11.39 -4.65 16.68
N MET A 45 -11.94 -5.13 17.80
CA MET A 45 -11.21 -6.01 18.72
C MET A 45 -11.44 -7.49 18.37
N ASP A 46 -10.39 -8.31 18.39
CA ASP A 46 -10.47 -9.77 18.20
C ASP A 46 -11.25 -10.42 19.37
N TRP A 47 -12.38 -11.09 19.09
CA TRP A 47 -13.21 -11.72 20.11
C TRP A 47 -12.49 -12.87 20.80
N ARG A 48 -11.90 -13.79 20.03
CA ARG A 48 -11.31 -15.02 20.57
C ARG A 48 -10.16 -14.72 21.52
N GLU A 49 -9.27 -13.81 21.13
CA GLU A 49 -8.20 -13.36 22.01
C GLU A 49 -8.72 -12.46 23.14
N GLY A 50 -9.76 -11.67 22.90
CA GLY A 50 -10.42 -10.83 23.91
C GLY A 50 -11.07 -11.62 25.03
N ALA A 51 -11.83 -12.66 24.70
CA ALA A 51 -12.49 -13.54 25.66
C ALA A 51 -11.46 -14.29 26.52
N LEU A 52 -10.39 -14.82 25.90
CA LEU A 52 -9.28 -15.44 26.64
C LEU A 52 -8.60 -14.43 27.59
N TYR A 53 -8.44 -13.19 27.15
CA TYR A 53 -7.91 -12.11 27.98
C TYR A 53 -8.84 -11.81 29.17
N ALA A 54 -10.14 -11.66 28.94
CA ALA A 54 -11.13 -11.41 29.98
C ALA A 54 -11.15 -12.54 31.02
N GLN A 55 -11.15 -13.80 30.57
CA GLN A 55 -11.05 -14.97 31.45
C GLN A 55 -9.79 -14.94 32.31
N ARG A 56 -8.64 -14.57 31.72
CA ARG A 56 -7.36 -14.51 32.43
C ARG A 56 -7.33 -13.47 33.56
N ILE A 57 -8.05 -12.37 33.40
CA ILE A 57 -8.13 -11.32 34.42
C ILE A 57 -9.36 -11.48 35.33
N GLY A 58 -10.17 -12.54 35.14
CA GLY A 58 -11.38 -12.80 35.92
C GLY A 58 -12.53 -11.82 35.66
N LEU A 59 -12.58 -11.23 34.46
CA LEU A 59 -13.62 -10.28 34.07
C LEU A 59 -14.74 -11.00 33.30
N ALA A 60 -16.00 -10.70 33.64
CA ALA A 60 -17.14 -11.21 32.88
C ALA A 60 -17.14 -10.63 31.46
N GLU A 61 -17.62 -11.41 30.50
CA GLU A 61 -17.61 -11.01 29.08
C GLU A 61 -18.44 -9.73 28.82
N ASP A 62 -19.57 -9.58 29.49
CA ASP A 62 -20.43 -8.39 29.36
C ASP A 62 -19.73 -7.12 29.86
N ASP A 63 -19.03 -7.21 31.00
CA ASP A 63 -18.23 -6.12 31.55
C ASP A 63 -17.03 -5.80 30.65
N TYR A 64 -16.40 -6.82 30.08
CA TYR A 64 -15.32 -6.64 29.11
C TYR A 64 -15.78 -5.90 27.86
N LEU A 65 -16.92 -6.29 27.27
CA LEU A 65 -17.51 -5.59 26.13
C LEU A 65 -17.88 -4.15 26.45
N ALA A 66 -18.43 -3.90 27.64
CA ALA A 66 -18.71 -2.53 28.11
C ALA A 66 -17.43 -1.69 28.23
N GLN A 67 -16.37 -2.24 28.84
CA GLN A 67 -15.07 -1.56 28.93
C GLN A 67 -14.47 -1.25 27.57
N LEU A 68 -14.54 -2.18 26.61
CA LEU A 68 -14.07 -1.95 25.24
C LEU A 68 -14.82 -0.80 24.56
N ARG A 69 -16.16 -0.79 24.65
CA ARG A 69 -16.98 0.29 24.10
C ARG A 69 -16.59 1.64 24.71
N ASP A 70 -16.46 1.71 26.03
CA ASP A 70 -16.15 2.93 26.75
C ASP A 70 -14.70 3.41 26.52
N ALA A 71 -13.80 2.51 26.10
CA ALA A 71 -12.45 2.84 25.62
C ALA A 71 -12.42 3.31 24.15
N GLY A 72 -13.50 3.10 23.39
CA GLY A 72 -13.68 3.57 22.01
C GLY A 72 -13.70 2.47 20.95
N ILE A 73 -13.72 1.18 21.33
CA ILE A 73 -13.96 0.09 20.38
C ILE A 73 -15.37 0.23 19.79
N THR A 74 -15.48 0.02 18.49
CA THR A 74 -16.74 0.15 17.75
C THR A 74 -17.29 -1.19 17.28
N SER A 75 -16.43 -2.20 17.16
CA SER A 75 -16.82 -3.52 16.69
C SER A 75 -15.95 -4.64 17.25
N ILE A 76 -16.49 -5.86 17.17
CA ILE A 76 -15.85 -7.09 17.61
C ILE A 76 -15.73 -8.04 16.43
N ALA A 77 -14.52 -8.55 16.22
CA ALA A 77 -14.21 -9.53 15.20
C ALA A 77 -14.52 -10.93 15.73
N LEU A 78 -15.62 -11.52 15.26
CA LEU A 78 -16.12 -12.81 15.72
C LEU A 78 -15.68 -13.92 14.75
N ASP A 79 -14.80 -14.80 15.22
CA ASP A 79 -14.45 -16.05 14.53
C ASP A 79 -15.63 -17.04 14.59
N GLU A 80 -15.64 -17.99 13.66
CA GLU A 80 -16.57 -19.12 13.72
C GLU A 80 -16.18 -20.10 14.82
N ASP A 81 -17.18 -20.68 15.48
CA ASP A 81 -16.94 -21.72 16.48
C ASP A 81 -16.67 -23.07 15.81
N THR A 82 -15.76 -23.83 16.41
CA THR A 82 -15.57 -25.24 16.11
C THR A 82 -15.97 -26.09 17.30
N LEU A 83 -16.19 -27.38 17.07
CA LEU A 83 -16.36 -28.31 18.20
C LEU A 83 -15.17 -28.24 19.17
N GLY A 84 -13.95 -28.06 18.65
CA GLY A 84 -12.75 -27.88 19.47
C GLY A 84 -12.74 -26.58 20.28
N SER A 85 -13.20 -25.45 19.72
CA SER A 85 -13.25 -24.19 20.49
C SER A 85 -14.30 -24.24 21.59
N LEU A 86 -15.46 -24.83 21.32
CA LEU A 86 -16.52 -25.04 22.31
C LEU A 86 -16.09 -26.04 23.41
N GLN A 87 -15.28 -27.05 23.08
CA GLN A 87 -14.66 -27.90 24.09
C GLN A 87 -13.69 -27.11 24.96
N ALA A 88 -12.88 -26.23 24.35
CA ALA A 88 -11.88 -25.43 25.06
C ALA A 88 -12.53 -24.35 25.95
N SER A 89 -13.68 -23.80 25.58
CA SER A 89 -14.47 -22.88 26.42
C SER A 89 -15.24 -23.60 27.53
N GLY A 90 -15.35 -24.93 27.48
CA GLY A 90 -16.13 -25.72 28.43
C GLY A 90 -17.64 -25.71 28.16
N ASP A 91 -18.06 -25.37 26.95
CA ASP A 91 -19.46 -25.39 26.51
C ASP A 91 -19.96 -26.79 26.15
N LEU A 92 -19.04 -27.71 25.83
CA LEU A 92 -19.34 -29.09 25.50
C LEU A 92 -18.20 -30.03 25.92
N VAL A 93 -18.49 -31.33 25.93
CA VAL A 93 -17.48 -32.38 26.08
C VAL A 93 -17.46 -33.26 24.83
N ILE A 94 -16.25 -33.61 24.37
CA ILE A 94 -16.03 -34.52 23.25
C ILE A 94 -15.32 -35.75 23.78
N PHE A 95 -15.91 -36.92 23.55
CA PHE A 95 -15.34 -38.22 23.87
C PHE A 95 -15.06 -39.01 22.60
N ARG A 96 -13.99 -39.82 22.62
CA ARG A 96 -13.92 -40.97 21.73
C ARG A 96 -14.98 -41.97 22.16
N THR A 97 -15.52 -42.69 21.20
CA THR A 97 -16.46 -43.77 21.47
C THR A 97 -15.91 -44.80 22.47
N SER A 98 -14.61 -45.11 22.39
CA SER A 98 -13.93 -46.00 23.34
C SER A 98 -13.83 -45.42 24.76
N GLU A 99 -13.64 -44.11 24.89
CA GLU A 99 -13.59 -43.42 26.17
C GLU A 99 -14.97 -43.40 26.82
N LEU A 100 -16.01 -43.15 26.03
CA LEU A 100 -17.39 -43.17 26.50
C LEU A 100 -17.80 -44.58 26.97
N ALA A 101 -17.40 -45.62 26.23
CA ALA A 101 -17.62 -47.01 26.64
C ALA A 101 -16.91 -47.33 27.98
N ALA A 102 -15.66 -46.86 28.15
CA ALA A 102 -14.93 -47.01 29.40
C ALA A 102 -15.62 -46.30 30.58
N VAL A 103 -16.03 -45.04 30.40
CA VAL A 103 -16.74 -44.27 31.44
C VAL A 103 -18.08 -44.91 31.79
N SER A 104 -18.84 -45.37 30.79
CA SER A 104 -20.13 -46.05 31.00
C SER A 104 -19.98 -47.38 31.74
N SER A 105 -18.85 -48.09 31.53
CA SER A 105 -18.54 -49.33 32.25
C SER A 105 -18.14 -49.09 33.72
N LEU A 106 -17.54 -47.94 34.02
CA LEU A 106 -17.06 -47.58 35.37
C LEU A 106 -18.13 -46.89 36.23
N ALA A 107 -19.02 -46.11 35.62
CA ALA A 107 -20.07 -45.36 36.32
C ALA A 107 -21.36 -45.26 35.47
N PRO A 108 -22.20 -46.32 35.44
CA PRO A 108 -23.40 -46.39 34.59
C PRO A 108 -24.41 -45.26 34.82
N GLY A 109 -24.42 -44.67 36.03
CA GLY A 109 -25.35 -43.61 36.43
C GLY A 109 -24.96 -42.19 35.99
N LEU A 110 -23.75 -41.97 35.46
CA LEU A 110 -23.29 -40.63 35.06
C LEU A 110 -23.69 -40.23 33.64
N LEU A 111 -24.01 -41.20 32.77
CA LEU A 111 -24.30 -40.95 31.35
C LEU A 111 -25.50 -41.78 30.87
N PRO A 112 -26.74 -41.39 31.23
CA PRO A 112 -27.96 -42.10 30.80
C PRO A 112 -28.14 -42.14 29.27
N ALA A 113 -27.44 -41.27 28.52
CA ALA A 113 -27.53 -41.18 27.06
C ALA A 113 -26.77 -42.28 26.30
N ALA A 114 -25.78 -42.93 26.94
CA ALA A 114 -24.89 -43.88 26.26
C ALA A 114 -25.28 -45.35 26.46
N VAL A 115 -26.25 -45.63 27.34
CA VAL A 115 -26.47 -46.98 27.90
C VAL A 115 -27.22 -47.93 26.94
N ASN A 116 -27.87 -47.44 25.88
CA ASN A 116 -28.74 -48.27 25.02
C ASN A 116 -28.31 -48.46 23.56
N SER A 117 -27.10 -48.08 23.16
CA SER A 117 -26.73 -48.10 21.73
C SER A 117 -25.85 -49.29 21.33
N HIS A 118 -26.49 -50.38 20.89
CA HIS A 118 -25.96 -51.26 19.84
C HIS A 118 -25.71 -50.52 18.50
N ALA A 119 -26.04 -49.21 18.43
CA ALA A 119 -25.85 -48.30 17.29
C ALA A 119 -24.46 -47.61 17.23
N VAL A 120 -23.55 -47.95 18.15
CA VAL A 120 -22.19 -47.36 18.22
C VAL A 120 -21.23 -47.92 17.15
N SER A 121 -21.68 -48.89 16.36
CA SER A 121 -20.93 -49.46 15.25
C SER A 121 -20.81 -48.47 14.08
N GLY A 122 -19.85 -47.54 14.17
CA GLY A 122 -19.45 -46.65 13.07
C GLY A 122 -19.10 -45.22 13.49
N GLY A 123 -19.67 -44.72 14.59
CA GLY A 123 -19.34 -43.40 15.16
C GLY A 123 -18.02 -43.46 15.94
N ARG A 124 -17.08 -42.54 15.66
CA ARG A 124 -15.77 -42.49 16.35
C ARG A 124 -15.71 -41.42 17.44
N THR A 125 -16.62 -40.45 17.41
CA THR A 125 -16.65 -39.30 18.32
C THR A 125 -18.06 -39.02 18.81
N VAL A 126 -18.21 -38.73 20.10
CA VAL A 126 -19.46 -38.34 20.74
C VAL A 126 -19.31 -36.95 21.35
N VAL A 127 -20.25 -36.06 21.03
CA VAL A 127 -20.29 -34.68 21.48
C VAL A 127 -21.50 -34.49 22.39
N ILE A 128 -21.28 -33.95 23.59
CA ILE A 128 -22.33 -33.70 24.57
C ILE A 128 -22.30 -32.21 24.94
N PRO A 129 -23.32 -31.41 24.57
CA PRO A 129 -23.42 -30.02 25.01
C PRO A 129 -23.66 -29.93 26.52
N LEU A 130 -23.08 -28.92 27.17
CA LEU A 130 -23.22 -28.69 28.62
C LEU A 130 -24.23 -27.58 28.96
N ASN A 131 -24.73 -26.86 27.97
CA ASN A 131 -25.77 -25.84 28.14
C ASN A 131 -26.77 -25.82 26.97
N HIS A 132 -27.97 -25.28 27.23
CA HIS A 132 -29.07 -25.24 26.26
C HIS A 132 -28.72 -24.44 24.99
N ASP A 133 -27.96 -23.36 25.14
CA ASP A 133 -27.52 -22.54 24.00
C ASP A 133 -26.67 -23.38 23.03
N THR A 134 -25.67 -24.10 23.55
CA THR A 134 -24.80 -24.98 22.75
C THR A 134 -25.58 -26.13 22.14
N ASP A 135 -26.51 -26.74 22.87
CA ASP A 135 -27.38 -27.79 22.33
C ASP A 135 -28.17 -27.31 21.11
N SER A 136 -28.87 -26.18 21.26
CA SER A 136 -29.66 -25.58 20.17
C SER A 136 -28.79 -25.21 18.96
N PHE A 137 -27.59 -24.70 19.20
CA PHE A 137 -26.63 -24.35 18.16
C PHE A 137 -26.11 -25.58 17.40
N LEU A 138 -25.76 -26.65 18.12
CA LEU A 138 -25.31 -27.91 17.50
C LEU A 138 -26.43 -28.58 16.70
N ALA A 139 -27.65 -28.62 17.24
CA ALA A 139 -28.82 -29.19 16.58
C ALA A 139 -29.16 -28.50 15.25
N ASP A 140 -29.00 -27.17 15.17
CA ASP A 140 -29.20 -26.39 13.95
C ASP A 140 -28.06 -26.57 12.93
N ARG A 141 -26.81 -26.52 13.39
CA ARG A 141 -25.64 -26.41 12.51
C ARG A 141 -25.12 -27.73 11.98
N LEU A 142 -25.03 -28.76 12.83
CA LEU A 142 -24.42 -30.05 12.47
C LEU A 142 -25.10 -30.74 11.26
N PRO A 143 -26.44 -30.78 11.14
CA PRO A 143 -27.10 -31.44 10.01
C PRO A 143 -26.73 -30.81 8.66
N THR A 144 -26.67 -29.48 8.58
CA THR A 144 -26.29 -28.76 7.35
C THR A 144 -24.80 -28.91 7.08
N ARG A 145 -23.95 -28.82 8.12
CA ARG A 145 -22.49 -28.90 7.99
C ARG A 145 -22.00 -30.26 7.51
N LEU A 146 -22.65 -31.33 7.93
CA LEU A 146 -22.28 -32.73 7.64
C LEU A 146 -23.11 -33.33 6.49
N GLN A 147 -23.98 -32.55 5.84
CA GLN A 147 -24.79 -33.02 4.72
C GLN A 147 -23.90 -33.53 3.57
N GLY A 148 -24.09 -34.79 3.18
CA GLY A 148 -23.30 -35.43 2.12
C GLY A 148 -21.88 -35.84 2.53
N GLY A 149 -21.56 -35.77 3.83
CA GLY A 149 -20.27 -36.12 4.41
C GLY A 149 -20.38 -37.22 5.48
N PRO A 150 -19.66 -37.09 6.60
CA PRO A 150 -19.68 -38.07 7.70
C PRO A 150 -21.08 -38.28 8.28
N SER A 151 -21.34 -39.47 8.81
CA SER A 151 -22.60 -39.77 9.50
C SER A 151 -22.76 -38.94 10.77
N LEU A 152 -24.00 -38.50 11.01
CA LEU A 152 -24.45 -37.82 12.22
C LEU A 152 -25.65 -38.58 12.78
N VAL A 153 -25.56 -39.02 14.03
CA VAL A 153 -26.67 -39.61 14.77
C VAL A 153 -26.91 -38.77 16.01
N THR A 154 -28.14 -38.29 16.19
CA THR A 154 -28.54 -37.55 17.39
C THR A 154 -29.26 -38.50 18.33
N VAL A 155 -28.80 -38.57 19.58
CA VAL A 155 -29.38 -39.37 20.65
C VAL A 155 -29.92 -38.42 21.70
N LEU A 156 -31.15 -38.64 22.14
CA LEU A 156 -31.78 -37.87 23.21
C LEU A 156 -31.92 -38.77 24.44
N SER A 157 -31.51 -38.28 25.61
CA SER A 157 -31.72 -38.97 26.88
C SER A 157 -32.10 -37.97 27.96
N GLY A 158 -33.38 -38.00 28.35
CA GLY A 158 -33.96 -36.98 29.23
C GLY A 158 -33.90 -35.60 28.58
N GLN A 159 -33.24 -34.66 29.26
CA GLN A 159 -33.01 -33.28 28.77
C GLN A 159 -31.65 -33.08 28.08
N THR A 160 -30.84 -34.14 27.95
CA THR A 160 -29.50 -34.04 27.36
C THR A 160 -29.49 -34.67 25.97
N SER A 161 -29.02 -33.92 24.98
CA SER A 161 -28.71 -34.44 23.65
C SER A 161 -27.27 -34.95 23.59
N ALA A 162 -27.01 -35.90 22.70
CA ALA A 162 -25.68 -36.32 22.34
C ALA A 162 -25.60 -36.49 20.82
N PHE A 163 -24.54 -35.96 20.21
CA PHE A 163 -24.31 -36.04 18.77
C PHE A 163 -23.14 -36.99 18.50
N ILE A 164 -23.43 -38.10 17.80
CA ILE A 164 -22.44 -39.11 17.43
C ILE A 164 -22.01 -38.84 15.99
N ILE A 165 -20.72 -38.59 15.79
CA ILE A 165 -20.13 -38.21 14.51
C ILE A 165 -19.22 -39.34 13.99
N GLY A 166 -19.37 -39.68 12.72
CA GLY A 166 -18.57 -40.69 12.00
C GLY A 166 -17.10 -40.32 11.74
N LEU A 167 -16.55 -39.29 12.39
CA LEU A 167 -15.16 -38.84 12.24
C LEU A 167 -14.32 -39.13 13.48
N PRO A 168 -13.01 -39.39 13.34
CA PRO A 168 -12.08 -39.41 14.47
C PRO A 168 -12.10 -38.11 15.25
N LEU A 169 -11.79 -38.17 16.55
CA LEU A 169 -11.88 -37.02 17.46
C LEU A 169 -11.06 -35.82 16.98
N GLU A 170 -9.85 -36.04 16.46
CA GLU A 170 -8.99 -34.94 16.00
C GLU A 170 -9.55 -34.23 14.75
N GLU A 171 -10.24 -34.97 13.87
CA GLU A 171 -10.92 -34.37 12.72
C GLU A 171 -12.24 -33.70 13.13
N ALA A 172 -12.99 -34.34 14.02
CA ALA A 172 -14.27 -33.82 14.53
C ALA A 172 -14.08 -32.47 15.25
N ARG A 173 -13.00 -32.30 16.01
CA ARG A 173 -12.65 -31.01 16.66
C ARG A 173 -12.54 -29.84 15.68
N ASN A 174 -12.17 -30.11 14.42
CA ASN A 174 -12.01 -29.10 13.38
C ASN A 174 -13.32 -28.81 12.62
N ILE A 175 -14.43 -29.48 12.95
CA ILE A 175 -15.75 -29.16 12.38
C ILE A 175 -16.12 -27.75 12.81
N ASN A 176 -16.17 -26.86 11.82
CA ASN A 176 -16.61 -25.48 11.95
C ASN A 176 -18.14 -25.40 11.84
N LEU A 177 -18.75 -24.66 12.78
CA LEU A 177 -20.18 -24.53 13.00
C LEU A 177 -20.71 -23.14 12.62
N GLY A 178 -19.87 -22.26 12.10
CA GLY A 178 -20.22 -20.88 11.79
C GLY A 178 -20.23 -19.97 13.03
N PRO A 179 -20.65 -18.70 12.87
CA PRO A 179 -20.75 -17.78 14.00
C PRO A 179 -21.90 -18.17 14.94
N ARG A 180 -21.68 -17.99 16.24
CA ARG A 180 -22.64 -18.32 17.30
C ARG A 180 -23.64 -17.18 17.54
N PRO A 181 -24.95 -17.39 17.34
CA PRO A 181 -25.96 -16.32 17.46
C PRO A 181 -26.03 -15.66 18.83
N SER A 182 -25.85 -16.42 19.92
CA SER A 182 -25.88 -15.88 21.29
C SER A 182 -24.74 -14.89 21.57
N VAL A 183 -23.55 -15.14 21.00
CA VAL A 183 -22.41 -14.23 21.09
C VAL A 183 -22.66 -12.97 20.26
N MET A 184 -23.23 -13.11 19.06
CA MET A 184 -23.64 -11.96 18.24
C MET A 184 -24.66 -11.07 18.96
N ALA A 185 -25.68 -11.69 19.58
CA ALA A 185 -26.67 -10.98 20.37
C ALA A 185 -26.05 -10.27 21.58
N ARG A 186 -25.07 -10.88 22.24
CA ARG A 186 -24.32 -10.26 23.36
C ARG A 186 -23.52 -9.04 22.90
N ILE A 187 -22.81 -9.14 21.78
CA ILE A 187 -22.07 -8.02 21.17
C ILE A 187 -23.03 -6.87 20.82
N ALA A 188 -24.17 -7.19 20.20
CA ALA A 188 -25.20 -6.22 19.84
C ALA A 188 -25.82 -5.55 21.07
N ALA A 189 -26.10 -6.31 22.13
CA ALA A 189 -26.62 -5.80 23.40
C ALA A 189 -25.64 -4.86 24.10
N ALA A 190 -24.34 -5.07 23.93
CA ALA A 190 -23.30 -4.15 24.39
C ALA A 190 -23.22 -2.85 23.55
N GLY A 191 -23.99 -2.72 22.47
CA GLY A 191 -23.95 -1.57 21.56
C GLY A 191 -22.79 -1.59 20.57
N LEU A 192 -22.13 -2.75 20.42
CA LEU A 192 -21.01 -2.96 19.52
C LEU A 192 -21.49 -3.65 18.23
N ARG A 193 -20.76 -3.45 17.13
CA ARG A 193 -21.01 -4.14 15.86
C ARG A 193 -20.26 -5.46 15.78
N THR A 194 -20.76 -6.39 14.99
CA THR A 194 -20.05 -7.64 14.68
C THR A 194 -19.35 -7.54 13.33
N VAL A 195 -18.09 -7.95 13.29
CA VAL A 195 -17.33 -8.22 12.07
C VAL A 195 -17.11 -9.73 11.99
N LEU A 196 -17.71 -10.39 11.02
CA LEU A 196 -17.63 -11.85 10.92
C LEU A 196 -16.30 -12.29 10.31
N ARG A 197 -15.71 -13.33 10.88
CA ARG A 197 -14.44 -13.90 10.41
C ARG A 197 -14.60 -15.33 9.93
N PHE A 198 -15.17 -15.47 8.74
CA PHE A 198 -15.29 -16.77 8.10
C PHE A 198 -13.92 -17.35 7.74
N ALA A 199 -13.71 -18.63 8.02
CA ALA A 199 -12.57 -19.41 7.59
C ALA A 199 -12.93 -20.24 6.35
N ASN A 200 -11.91 -20.62 5.57
CA ASN A 200 -12.07 -21.67 4.56
C ASN A 200 -11.77 -23.04 5.17
N TYR A 201 -12.51 -24.08 4.78
CA TYR A 201 -12.27 -25.45 5.23
C TYR A 201 -12.54 -26.46 4.11
N PRO A 202 -11.99 -27.68 4.23
CA PRO A 202 -12.32 -28.76 3.30
C PRO A 202 -13.80 -29.10 3.31
N GLY A 203 -14.36 -29.32 2.12
CA GLY A 203 -15.76 -29.73 1.95
C GLY A 203 -16.80 -28.65 2.21
N VAL A 204 -16.44 -27.35 2.12
CA VAL A 204 -17.43 -26.25 2.09
C VAL A 204 -18.43 -26.52 0.95
N SER A 205 -19.72 -26.45 1.25
CA SER A 205 -20.80 -26.55 0.26
C SER A 205 -21.47 -25.20 0.02
N GLU A 206 -22.13 -25.04 -1.12
CA GLU A 206 -22.89 -23.81 -1.42
C GLU A 206 -24.00 -23.55 -0.40
N LYS A 207 -24.69 -24.62 0.03
CA LYS A 207 -25.73 -24.53 1.06
C LYS A 207 -25.18 -24.05 2.39
N TRP A 208 -23.98 -24.52 2.75
CA TRP A 208 -23.33 -24.10 3.98
C TRP A 208 -22.95 -22.61 3.93
N ILE A 209 -22.34 -22.14 2.84
CA ILE A 209 -22.05 -20.71 2.62
C ILE A 209 -23.32 -19.88 2.76
N ASP A 210 -24.40 -20.25 2.07
CA ASP A 210 -25.68 -19.54 2.17
C ASP A 210 -26.22 -19.54 3.61
N SER A 211 -26.08 -20.66 4.34
CA SER A 211 -26.58 -20.77 5.72
C SER A 211 -25.82 -19.92 6.75
N ILE A 212 -24.52 -19.68 6.57
CA ILE A 212 -23.69 -18.90 7.51
C ILE A 212 -23.64 -17.42 7.15
N VAL A 213 -23.83 -17.07 5.88
CA VAL A 213 -23.89 -15.69 5.38
C VAL A 213 -25.33 -15.15 5.35
N ARG A 214 -26.34 -16.00 5.61
CA ARG A 214 -27.76 -15.64 5.58
C ARG A 214 -28.03 -14.30 6.29
N PRO A 215 -28.95 -13.48 5.77
CA PRO A 215 -29.24 -12.17 6.35
C PRO A 215 -29.52 -12.34 7.84
N ALA A 216 -28.70 -11.72 8.68
CA ALA A 216 -28.84 -11.76 10.13
C ALA A 216 -30.10 -10.98 10.51
N GLY A 217 -31.28 -11.57 10.38
CA GLY A 217 -32.56 -10.97 10.78
C GLY A 217 -32.82 -9.53 10.28
N PRO A 218 -33.86 -8.86 10.82
CA PRO A 218 -34.12 -7.45 10.58
C PRO A 218 -33.16 -6.50 11.33
N ALA A 219 -32.29 -7.02 12.19
CA ALA A 219 -31.29 -6.26 12.92
C ALA A 219 -29.94 -6.32 12.17
N LYS A 220 -29.33 -5.18 11.89
CA LYS A 220 -27.99 -5.06 11.28
C LYS A 220 -26.88 -5.57 12.23
N GLU A 221 -26.88 -6.85 12.56
CA GLU A 221 -26.00 -7.44 13.59
C GLU A 221 -24.56 -7.63 13.09
N ALA A 222 -24.37 -7.79 11.78
CA ALA A 222 -23.05 -7.87 11.13
C ALA A 222 -23.03 -7.12 9.78
N ASP A 223 -22.26 -6.04 9.71
CA ASP A 223 -22.19 -5.16 8.52
C ASP A 223 -20.93 -5.44 7.66
N SER A 224 -19.97 -6.21 8.16
CA SER A 224 -18.70 -6.48 7.47
C SER A 224 -18.11 -7.87 7.75
N VAL A 225 -17.21 -8.28 6.87
CA VAL A 225 -16.54 -9.58 6.91
C VAL A 225 -15.03 -9.42 6.73
N ILE A 226 -14.24 -10.13 7.54
CA ILE A 226 -12.78 -10.23 7.40
C ILE A 226 -12.41 -11.71 7.45
N PHE A 227 -12.05 -12.31 6.30
CA PHE A 227 -11.73 -13.74 6.27
C PHE A 227 -10.56 -14.11 7.19
N ALA A 228 -10.68 -15.26 7.85
CA ALA A 228 -9.64 -15.84 8.68
C ALA A 228 -8.69 -16.73 7.86
N GLY A 229 -7.42 -16.79 8.25
CA GLY A 229 -6.42 -17.66 7.62
C GLY A 229 -5.83 -17.11 6.32
N THR A 230 -5.36 -18.03 5.47
CA THR A 230 -4.64 -17.71 4.21
C THR A 230 -5.53 -17.77 2.97
N GLU A 231 -6.81 -18.12 3.11
CA GLU A 231 -7.75 -18.33 2.01
C GLU A 231 -9.09 -17.70 2.35
N VAL A 232 -9.81 -17.22 1.33
CA VAL A 232 -11.20 -16.78 1.51
C VAL A 232 -12.16 -17.96 1.50
N LEU A 233 -13.31 -17.81 2.15
CA LEU A 233 -14.36 -18.83 2.17
C LEU A 233 -14.76 -19.23 0.75
N GLY A 234 -14.79 -20.54 0.49
CA GLY A 234 -15.17 -21.12 -0.79
C GLY A 234 -14.01 -21.26 -1.79
N TYR A 235 -12.78 -20.88 -1.44
CA TYR A 235 -11.63 -21.20 -2.29
C TYR A 235 -11.41 -22.73 -2.35
N PRO A 236 -11.07 -23.32 -3.52
CA PRO A 236 -10.87 -22.67 -4.82
C PRO A 236 -12.13 -22.50 -5.68
N ALA A 237 -13.18 -23.31 -5.49
CA ALA A 237 -14.26 -23.46 -6.48
C ALA A 237 -15.51 -22.59 -6.25
N LEU A 238 -15.82 -22.25 -5.00
CA LEU A 238 -17.07 -21.61 -4.58
C LEU A 238 -16.93 -20.12 -4.23
N THR A 239 -15.79 -19.48 -4.55
CA THR A 239 -15.56 -18.04 -4.27
C THR A 239 -16.64 -17.13 -4.88
N ALA A 240 -17.16 -17.46 -6.06
CA ALA A 240 -18.27 -16.74 -6.70
C ALA A 240 -19.61 -16.92 -5.97
N VAL A 241 -19.81 -18.04 -5.27
CA VAL A 241 -20.99 -18.27 -4.42
C VAL A 241 -20.87 -17.43 -3.16
N THR A 242 -19.69 -17.43 -2.53
CA THR A 242 -19.38 -16.57 -1.37
C THR A 242 -19.60 -15.10 -1.69
N ALA A 243 -19.08 -14.60 -2.82
CA ALA A 243 -19.26 -13.20 -3.20
C ALA A 243 -20.75 -12.81 -3.35
N ARG A 244 -21.56 -13.65 -4.01
CA ARG A 244 -23.00 -13.44 -4.15
C ARG A 244 -23.75 -13.53 -2.82
N ALA A 245 -23.30 -14.38 -1.91
CA ALA A 245 -23.89 -14.47 -0.58
C ALA A 245 -23.62 -13.20 0.22
N LEU A 246 -22.38 -12.69 0.21
CA LEU A 246 -22.01 -11.44 0.89
C LEU A 246 -22.77 -10.23 0.35
N ASP A 247 -22.89 -10.13 -0.99
CA ASP A 247 -23.63 -9.05 -1.64
C ASP A 247 -25.12 -9.05 -1.26
N ARG A 248 -25.77 -10.23 -1.30
CA ARG A 248 -27.17 -10.38 -0.84
C ARG A 248 -27.36 -10.04 0.63
N ALA A 249 -26.37 -10.32 1.47
CA ALA A 249 -26.38 -9.98 2.89
C ALA A 249 -26.02 -8.52 3.16
N GLY A 250 -25.59 -7.74 2.15
CA GLY A 250 -25.14 -6.36 2.32
C GLY A 250 -23.83 -6.24 3.12
N MET A 251 -23.04 -7.31 3.21
CA MET A 251 -21.81 -7.34 4.00
C MET A 251 -20.64 -6.73 3.23
N THR A 252 -19.94 -5.80 3.87
CA THR A 252 -18.74 -5.19 3.27
C THR A 252 -17.50 -6.05 3.53
N TYR A 253 -16.75 -6.37 2.47
CA TYR A 253 -15.49 -7.09 2.61
C TYR A 253 -14.36 -6.20 3.16
N GLY A 254 -13.66 -6.68 4.18
CA GLY A 254 -12.46 -6.10 4.75
C GLY A 254 -11.17 -6.81 4.26
N SER A 255 -10.40 -6.15 3.38
CA SER A 255 -9.12 -6.67 2.88
C SER A 255 -7.97 -6.36 3.82
N ILE A 256 -7.20 -7.38 4.21
CA ILE A 256 -6.10 -7.28 5.17
C ILE A 256 -4.83 -6.80 4.48
N GLU A 257 -4.27 -5.69 4.98
CA GLU A 257 -3.03 -5.17 4.45
C GLU A 257 -1.83 -6.09 4.74
N PHE A 258 -1.02 -6.34 3.71
CA PHE A 258 0.20 -7.18 3.73
C PHE A 258 -0.04 -8.69 3.82
N GLN A 259 -1.29 -9.13 3.82
CA GLN A 259 -1.64 -10.54 3.79
C GLN A 259 -2.56 -10.79 2.60
N VAL A 260 -1.99 -11.36 1.53
CA VAL A 260 -2.78 -11.75 0.34
C VAL A 260 -3.39 -13.11 0.61
N GLN A 261 -4.72 -13.21 0.52
CA GLN A 261 -5.44 -14.46 0.72
C GLN A 261 -5.78 -15.12 -0.63
N ALA A 262 -5.71 -16.45 -0.70
CA ALA A 262 -6.13 -17.18 -1.89
C ALA A 262 -7.62 -16.95 -2.15
N GLY A 263 -8.00 -16.61 -3.39
CA GLY A 263 -9.38 -16.30 -3.78
C GLY A 263 -9.85 -14.86 -3.51
N GLU A 264 -9.04 -14.03 -2.83
CA GLU A 264 -9.39 -12.63 -2.50
C GLU A 264 -9.68 -11.79 -3.76
N SER A 265 -8.92 -12.00 -4.83
CA SER A 265 -9.08 -11.23 -6.08
C SER A 265 -10.45 -11.41 -6.74
N GLN A 266 -11.06 -12.58 -6.61
CA GLN A 266 -12.39 -12.90 -7.13
C GLN A 266 -13.47 -12.20 -6.31
N ILE A 267 -13.32 -12.20 -4.97
CA ILE A 267 -14.23 -11.47 -4.06
C ILE A 267 -14.18 -9.97 -4.35
N MET A 268 -12.97 -9.40 -4.47
CA MET A 268 -12.80 -7.96 -4.75
C MET A 268 -13.41 -7.54 -6.09
N GLN A 269 -13.28 -8.38 -7.13
CA GLN A 269 -13.86 -8.11 -8.45
C GLN A 269 -15.39 -8.19 -8.42
N ALA A 270 -15.94 -9.21 -7.75
CA ALA A 270 -17.38 -9.38 -7.63
C ALA A 270 -18.04 -8.24 -6.81
N ALA A 271 -17.32 -7.68 -5.83
CA ALA A 271 -17.76 -6.52 -5.07
C ALA A 271 -17.53 -5.16 -5.78
N ASP A 272 -17.12 -5.15 -7.05
CA ASP A 272 -16.71 -3.94 -7.80
C ASP A 272 -15.72 -3.05 -7.01
N TYR A 273 -14.81 -3.69 -6.27
CA TYR A 273 -13.84 -3.03 -5.40
C TYR A 273 -14.45 -2.17 -4.28
N ASN A 274 -15.74 -2.32 -4.00
CA ASN A 274 -16.46 -1.68 -2.90
C ASN A 274 -16.14 -2.40 -1.57
N LEU A 275 -14.95 -2.12 -1.05
CA LEU A 275 -14.38 -2.80 0.13
C LEU A 275 -13.77 -1.81 1.10
N VAL A 276 -13.54 -2.26 2.33
CA VAL A 276 -12.77 -1.52 3.34
C VAL A 276 -11.40 -2.18 3.54
N ARG A 277 -10.40 -1.37 3.87
CA ARG A 277 -9.05 -1.85 4.13
C ARG A 277 -8.80 -1.98 5.61
N VAL A 278 -8.16 -3.08 5.99
CA VAL A 278 -7.90 -3.50 7.37
C VAL A 278 -6.40 -3.46 7.62
N HIS A 279 -5.99 -2.86 8.74
CA HIS A 279 -4.63 -2.98 9.25
C HIS A 279 -4.65 -3.77 10.55
N SER A 280 -3.77 -4.76 10.65
CA SER A 280 -3.62 -5.62 11.82
C SER A 280 -2.15 -5.66 12.22
N ILE A 281 -1.88 -5.53 13.52
CA ILE A 281 -0.57 -5.88 14.09
C ILE A 281 -0.62 -7.35 14.46
N THR A 282 0.33 -8.13 13.97
CA THR A 282 0.35 -9.58 14.21
C THR A 282 0.57 -9.89 15.69
N ARG A 283 0.03 -11.01 16.19
CA ARG A 283 0.26 -11.49 17.56
C ARG A 283 1.74 -11.53 17.92
N GLY A 284 2.57 -12.06 17.01
CA GLY A 284 4.02 -12.12 17.19
C GLY A 284 4.72 -10.75 17.23
N GLU A 285 4.10 -9.67 16.76
CA GLU A 285 4.62 -8.31 16.91
C GLU A 285 4.14 -7.62 18.20
N VAL A 286 2.88 -7.83 18.60
CA VAL A 286 2.35 -7.34 19.89
C VAL A 286 3.19 -7.92 21.03
N ASP A 287 3.54 -9.21 20.93
CA ASP A 287 4.29 -9.91 21.97
C ASP A 287 5.80 -9.56 22.01
N ARG A 288 6.32 -8.76 21.06
CA ARG A 288 7.73 -8.29 21.05
C ARG A 288 8.00 -7.16 22.06
N GLY A 289 7.01 -6.73 22.82
CA GLY A 289 7.18 -5.63 23.79
C GLY A 289 7.27 -4.25 23.14
N LEU A 290 6.60 -4.04 21.99
CA LEU A 290 6.47 -2.70 21.42
C LEU A 290 5.74 -1.78 22.41
N SER A 291 6.23 -0.57 22.63
CA SER A 291 5.53 0.39 23.50
C SER A 291 4.12 0.69 22.97
N VAL A 292 3.20 1.00 23.89
CA VAL A 292 1.82 1.41 23.55
C VAL A 292 1.80 2.53 22.51
N GLN A 293 2.65 3.55 22.69
CA GLN A 293 2.73 4.69 21.76
C GLN A 293 3.21 4.27 20.38
N THR A 294 4.21 3.38 20.29
CA THR A 294 4.69 2.87 18.99
C THR A 294 3.60 2.10 18.23
N MET A 295 2.76 1.33 18.95
CA MET A 295 1.63 0.64 18.34
C MET A 295 0.52 1.62 17.93
N ALA A 296 0.20 2.59 18.79
CA ALA A 296 -0.78 3.64 18.50
C ALA A 296 -0.39 4.46 17.27
N ASP A 297 0.85 4.94 17.20
CA ASP A 297 1.40 5.67 16.05
C ASP A 297 1.29 4.86 14.76
N ARG A 298 1.47 3.54 14.83
CA ARG A 298 1.35 2.65 13.67
C ARG A 298 -0.09 2.61 13.13
N TYR A 299 -1.10 2.47 14.00
CA TYR A 299 -2.51 2.51 13.61
C TYR A 299 -2.92 3.88 13.07
N VAL A 300 -2.52 4.97 13.74
CA VAL A 300 -2.80 6.34 13.29
C VAL A 300 -2.19 6.59 11.90
N ARG A 301 -0.95 6.15 11.67
CA ARG A 301 -0.31 6.23 10.36
C ARG A 301 -0.98 5.35 9.31
N ALA A 302 -1.51 4.18 9.70
CA ALA A 302 -2.30 3.34 8.80
C ALA A 302 -3.53 4.10 8.26
N ALA A 303 -4.29 4.73 9.14
CA ALA A 303 -5.45 5.54 8.76
C ALA A 303 -5.05 6.75 7.89
N ARG A 304 -4.02 7.49 8.32
CA ARG A 304 -3.63 8.77 7.74
C ARG A 304 -2.87 8.66 6.42
N GLU A 305 -1.87 7.78 6.35
CA GLU A 305 -0.95 7.71 5.21
C GLU A 305 -1.35 6.63 4.19
N ARG A 306 -2.21 5.69 4.57
CA ARG A 306 -2.54 4.51 3.78
C ARG A 306 -4.03 4.25 3.66
N ASP A 307 -4.88 5.20 4.06
CA ASP A 307 -6.34 5.12 3.87
C ASP A 307 -6.98 3.85 4.46
N ILE A 308 -6.44 3.35 5.57
CA ILE A 308 -7.03 2.21 6.28
C ILE A 308 -8.25 2.71 7.07
N ARG A 309 -9.33 1.92 7.08
CA ARG A 309 -10.58 2.28 7.75
C ARG A 309 -10.97 1.33 8.87
N VAL A 310 -10.40 0.12 8.90
CA VAL A 310 -10.55 -0.82 10.03
C VAL A 310 -9.20 -1.04 10.70
N MET A 311 -9.13 -0.71 11.99
CA MET A 311 -7.99 -1.02 12.85
C MET A 311 -8.30 -2.31 13.59
N TYR A 312 -7.75 -3.41 13.09
CA TYR A 312 -7.89 -4.72 13.74
C TYR A 312 -6.92 -4.80 14.91
N MET A 313 -7.46 -4.92 16.12
CA MET A 313 -6.72 -4.87 17.38
C MET A 313 -6.75 -6.24 18.05
N ARG A 314 -5.66 -6.50 18.78
CA ARG A 314 -5.46 -7.71 19.58
C ARG A 314 -5.10 -7.28 20.99
N PRO A 315 -5.66 -7.90 22.04
CA PRO A 315 -5.31 -7.54 23.41
C PRO A 315 -3.86 -7.95 23.72
N MET A 316 -3.20 -7.15 24.55
CA MET A 316 -1.88 -7.47 25.08
C MET A 316 -2.01 -8.53 26.16
N MET A 317 -1.32 -9.66 25.95
CA MET A 317 -1.32 -10.81 26.85
C MET A 317 -0.14 -10.83 27.83
N LYS A 318 0.81 -9.91 27.65
CA LYS A 318 2.01 -9.81 28.48
C LYS A 318 2.16 -8.37 28.95
N GLN A 319 2.59 -8.22 30.20
CA GLN A 319 2.92 -6.92 30.75
C GLN A 319 4.25 -6.45 30.15
N ILE A 320 4.24 -5.30 29.50
CA ILE A 320 5.41 -4.74 28.79
C ILE A 320 6.04 -3.53 29.52
N ASP A 321 5.35 -3.01 30.52
CA ASP A 321 5.79 -1.89 31.37
C ASP A 321 5.26 -2.04 32.81
N SER A 322 5.41 -1.01 33.65
CA SER A 322 5.03 -1.06 35.07
C SER A 322 3.53 -1.15 35.34
N ARG A 323 2.67 -0.93 34.33
CA ARG A 323 1.21 -0.91 34.53
C ARG A 323 0.62 -2.32 34.55
N PRO A 324 -0.40 -2.59 35.37
CA PRO A 324 -1.16 -3.84 35.31
C PRO A 324 -1.76 -4.08 33.93
N LEU A 325 -1.97 -5.36 33.58
CA LEU A 325 -2.47 -5.78 32.28
C LEU A 325 -3.83 -5.14 31.87
N PRO A 326 -4.80 -4.93 32.78
CA PRO A 326 -6.02 -4.16 32.51
C PRO A 326 -5.77 -2.71 32.10
N GLU A 327 -5.04 -1.96 32.94
CA GLU A 327 -4.70 -0.56 32.69
C GLU A 327 -3.89 -0.39 31.39
N LEU A 328 -2.98 -1.33 31.13
CA LEU A 328 -2.17 -1.35 29.92
C LEU A 328 -3.03 -1.47 28.66
N ASN A 329 -4.01 -2.40 28.64
CA ASN A 329 -4.91 -2.59 27.50
C ASN A 329 -5.86 -1.40 27.30
N ASP A 330 -6.45 -0.88 28.38
CA ASP A 330 -7.29 0.33 28.31
C ASP A 330 -6.49 1.51 27.73
N SER A 331 -5.27 1.74 28.23
CA SER A 331 -4.40 2.81 27.73
C SER A 331 -4.05 2.65 26.25
N PHE A 332 -3.94 1.41 25.77
CA PHE A 332 -3.62 1.14 24.37
C PHE A 332 -4.80 1.46 23.45
N VAL A 333 -6.00 1.02 23.80
CA VAL A 333 -7.21 1.36 23.05
C VAL A 333 -7.43 2.86 23.04
N ARG A 334 -7.33 3.53 24.21
CA ARG A 334 -7.47 4.98 24.31
C ARG A 334 -6.40 5.76 23.56
N ALA A 335 -5.15 5.29 23.55
CA ALA A 335 -4.08 5.93 22.78
C ALA A 335 -4.35 5.86 21.26
N VAL A 336 -4.86 4.72 20.77
CA VAL A 336 -5.27 4.58 19.36
C VAL A 336 -6.46 5.48 19.05
N ALA A 337 -7.53 5.42 19.86
CA ALA A 337 -8.74 6.22 19.71
C ALA A 337 -8.44 7.73 19.71
N GLY A 338 -7.73 8.21 20.73
CA GLY A 338 -7.34 9.61 20.87
C GLY A 338 -6.39 10.06 19.76
N GLY A 339 -5.42 9.21 19.36
CA GLY A 339 -4.52 9.50 18.24
C GLY A 339 -5.26 9.67 16.90
N LEU A 340 -6.28 8.86 16.65
CA LEU A 340 -7.14 8.96 15.46
C LEU A 340 -8.01 10.22 15.49
N GLN A 341 -8.64 10.52 16.63
CA GLN A 341 -9.45 11.72 16.81
C GLN A 341 -8.62 13.00 16.68
N ASN A 342 -7.42 13.04 17.25
CA ASN A 342 -6.48 14.16 17.10
C ASN A 342 -6.02 14.34 15.64
N ALA A 343 -5.96 13.25 14.86
CA ALA A 343 -5.72 13.30 13.42
C ALA A 343 -6.99 13.70 12.61
N GLY A 344 -8.10 13.98 13.29
CA GLY A 344 -9.38 14.42 12.74
C GLY A 344 -10.25 13.29 12.18
N PHE A 345 -10.05 12.04 12.60
CA PHE A 345 -10.95 10.94 12.27
C PHE A 345 -12.08 10.82 13.30
N THR A 346 -13.21 10.26 12.88
CA THR A 346 -14.34 9.97 13.76
C THR A 346 -14.46 8.46 13.94
N LEU A 347 -14.67 8.00 15.18
CA LEU A 347 -14.87 6.58 15.46
C LEU A 347 -16.28 6.16 15.01
N GLY A 348 -16.37 5.04 14.30
CA GLY A 348 -17.64 4.47 13.85
C GLY A 348 -17.45 3.41 12.79
N ALA A 349 -18.55 2.84 12.29
CA ALA A 349 -18.51 1.82 11.25
C ALA A 349 -17.73 2.31 10.02
N ALA A 350 -16.79 1.48 9.55
CA ALA A 350 -16.02 1.76 8.35
C ALA A 350 -16.95 1.72 7.14
N VAL A 351 -16.80 2.71 6.26
CA VAL A 351 -17.57 2.78 5.02
C VAL A 351 -16.59 2.63 3.85
N PRO A 352 -16.95 1.84 2.82
CA PRO A 352 -16.20 1.82 1.58
C PRO A 352 -15.97 3.22 1.01
N LEU A 353 -14.88 3.37 0.26
CA LEU A 353 -14.62 4.62 -0.41
C LEU A 353 -15.67 4.86 -1.51
N GLY A 354 -16.16 6.09 -1.62
CA GLY A 354 -17.06 6.47 -2.71
C GLY A 354 -16.37 6.41 -4.09
N GLN A 355 -17.17 6.33 -5.16
CA GLN A 355 -16.62 6.33 -6.52
C GLN A 355 -15.99 7.69 -6.85
N ALA A 356 -14.75 7.65 -7.33
CA ALA A 356 -13.99 8.82 -7.75
C ALA A 356 -13.60 8.78 -9.24
N ASP A 357 -14.21 7.91 -10.05
CA ASP A 357 -13.82 7.75 -11.46
C ASP A 357 -14.00 9.09 -12.22
N PRO A 358 -12.94 9.59 -12.88
CA PRO A 358 -13.00 10.84 -13.62
C PRO A 358 -13.91 10.77 -14.87
N GLY A 359 -14.22 9.57 -15.37
CA GLY A 359 -14.93 9.36 -16.63
C GLY A 359 -13.99 9.43 -17.85
N LEU A 360 -14.53 9.11 -19.03
CA LEU A 360 -13.73 8.93 -20.25
C LEU A 360 -13.15 10.26 -20.79
N ALA A 361 -13.95 11.34 -20.83
CA ALA A 361 -13.51 12.60 -21.43
C ALA A 361 -12.32 13.25 -20.69
N PRO A 362 -12.33 13.41 -19.34
CA PRO A 362 -11.16 13.91 -18.62
C PRO A 362 -9.96 12.96 -18.74
N THR A 363 -10.19 11.65 -18.76
CA THR A 363 -9.11 10.65 -18.97
C THR A 363 -8.45 10.82 -20.33
N LEU A 364 -9.22 11.04 -21.41
CA LEU A 364 -8.67 11.31 -22.74
C LEU A 364 -7.83 12.57 -22.77
N VAL A 365 -8.29 13.66 -22.13
CA VAL A 365 -7.50 14.89 -22.03
C VAL A 365 -6.17 14.62 -21.33
N VAL A 366 -6.17 13.85 -20.24
CA VAL A 366 -4.93 13.45 -19.56
C VAL A 366 -4.02 12.64 -20.48
N VAL A 367 -4.54 11.65 -21.19
CA VAL A 367 -3.79 10.80 -22.13
C VAL A 367 -3.15 11.62 -23.26
N VAL A 368 -3.88 12.60 -23.82
CA VAL A 368 -3.33 13.50 -24.85
C VAL A 368 -2.12 14.27 -24.34
N GLY A 369 -2.16 14.76 -23.10
CA GLY A 369 -0.99 15.41 -22.50
C GLY A 369 0.14 14.43 -22.17
N ILE A 370 -0.16 13.18 -21.84
CA ILE A 370 0.87 12.15 -21.65
C ILE A 370 1.59 11.91 -22.97
N ALA A 371 0.82 11.74 -24.06
CA ALA A 371 1.34 11.61 -25.40
C ALA A 371 2.15 12.84 -25.82
N ALA A 372 1.68 14.05 -25.51
CA ALA A 372 2.42 15.29 -25.74
C ALA A 372 3.76 15.30 -24.99
N GLY A 373 3.79 14.89 -23.72
CA GLY A 373 5.03 14.75 -22.94
C GLY A 373 5.99 13.72 -23.52
N CYS A 374 5.48 12.57 -24.01
CA CYS A 374 6.29 11.59 -24.74
C CYS A 374 6.88 12.21 -26.01
N VAL A 375 6.06 12.88 -26.82
CA VAL A 375 6.52 13.53 -28.06
C VAL A 375 7.52 14.65 -27.77
N MET A 376 7.35 15.43 -26.70
CA MET A 376 8.34 16.41 -26.24
C MET A 376 9.69 15.75 -25.91
N LEU A 377 9.67 14.55 -25.31
CA LEU A 377 10.90 13.81 -25.02
C LEU A 377 11.59 13.34 -26.32
N LEU A 378 10.82 12.84 -27.29
CA LEU A 378 11.35 12.44 -28.59
C LEU A 378 11.87 13.65 -29.38
N ASP A 379 11.15 14.77 -29.36
CA ASP A 379 11.58 16.05 -29.96
C ASP A 379 12.89 16.56 -29.32
N ALA A 380 13.01 16.44 -28.00
CA ALA A 380 14.23 16.77 -27.28
C ALA A 380 15.44 15.93 -27.72
N ILE A 381 15.25 14.79 -28.41
CA ILE A 381 16.30 13.96 -29.00
C ILE A 381 16.47 14.27 -30.49
N TRP A 382 15.41 14.11 -31.29
CA TRP A 382 15.46 14.09 -32.75
C TRP A 382 15.03 15.37 -33.47
N SER A 383 14.49 16.37 -32.76
CA SER A 383 13.99 17.63 -33.35
C SER A 383 12.93 17.37 -34.45
N LEU A 384 11.76 16.93 -34.01
CA LEU A 384 10.67 16.46 -34.88
C LEU A 384 9.97 17.63 -35.59
N THR A 385 9.37 17.34 -36.76
CA THR A 385 8.52 18.31 -37.46
C THR A 385 7.11 18.31 -36.88
N PHE A 386 6.33 19.38 -37.14
CA PHE A 386 4.96 19.48 -36.66
C PHE A 386 4.05 18.32 -37.12
N PRO A 387 4.00 17.93 -38.42
CA PRO A 387 3.13 16.83 -38.86
C PRO A 387 3.45 15.49 -38.19
N ILE A 388 4.74 15.19 -38.01
CA ILE A 388 5.19 13.97 -37.32
C ILE A 388 4.76 14.01 -35.85
N SER A 389 4.99 15.15 -35.19
CA SER A 389 4.64 15.32 -33.77
C SER A 389 3.13 15.20 -33.54
N ALA A 390 2.32 15.87 -34.37
CA ALA A 390 0.87 15.79 -34.32
C ALA A 390 0.36 14.37 -34.62
N GLY A 391 0.93 13.70 -35.63
CA GLY A 391 0.62 12.32 -35.96
C GLY A 391 0.91 11.34 -34.80
N LEU A 392 2.05 11.48 -34.13
CA LEU A 392 2.40 10.65 -32.97
C LEU A 392 1.43 10.84 -31.79
N VAL A 393 1.04 12.09 -31.49
CA VAL A 393 0.03 12.37 -30.45
C VAL A 393 -1.31 11.73 -30.83
N ALA A 394 -1.75 11.89 -32.08
CA ALA A 394 -3.00 11.32 -32.58
C ALA A 394 -3.00 9.79 -32.51
N VAL A 395 -1.90 9.13 -32.93
CA VAL A 395 -1.75 7.67 -32.86
C VAL A 395 -1.78 7.18 -31.42
N ALA A 396 -1.11 7.86 -30.49
CA ALA A 396 -1.13 7.49 -29.08
C ALA A 396 -2.54 7.61 -28.47
N ALA A 397 -3.26 8.70 -28.77
CA ALA A 397 -4.63 8.91 -28.32
C ALA A 397 -5.60 7.88 -28.93
N ALA A 398 -5.49 7.61 -30.23
CA ALA A 398 -6.28 6.61 -30.93
C ALA A 398 -6.01 5.19 -30.40
N GLY A 399 -4.74 4.85 -30.13
CA GLY A 399 -4.36 3.57 -29.54
C GLY A 399 -4.95 3.37 -28.13
N PHE A 400 -4.93 4.41 -27.30
CA PHE A 400 -5.60 4.38 -25.99
C PHE A 400 -7.11 4.19 -26.12
N ALA A 401 -7.75 4.95 -27.02
CA ALA A 401 -9.20 4.86 -27.26
C ALA A 401 -9.59 3.46 -27.78
N ALA A 402 -8.82 2.90 -28.73
CA ALA A 402 -9.04 1.57 -29.27
C ALA A 402 -8.91 0.49 -28.18
N LEU A 403 -7.81 0.49 -27.40
CA LEU A 403 -7.64 -0.47 -26.30
C LEU A 403 -8.76 -0.37 -25.26
N SER A 404 -9.21 0.84 -24.97
CA SER A 404 -10.33 1.07 -24.04
C SER A 404 -11.64 0.52 -24.62
N ALA A 405 -11.92 0.74 -25.91
CA ALA A 405 -13.11 0.24 -26.59
C ALA A 405 -13.15 -1.30 -26.69
N PHE A 406 -12.00 -1.96 -26.83
CA PHE A 406 -11.89 -3.43 -26.83
C PHE A 406 -11.92 -4.07 -25.43
N GLY A 407 -12.42 -3.36 -24.40
CA GLY A 407 -12.54 -3.89 -23.04
C GLY A 407 -11.20 -4.02 -22.28
N ARG A 408 -10.10 -3.44 -22.79
CA ARG A 408 -8.77 -3.46 -22.16
C ARG A 408 -8.41 -2.09 -21.54
N ALA A 409 -9.41 -1.38 -21.01
CA ALA A 409 -9.24 -0.05 -20.42
C ALA A 409 -8.19 -0.02 -19.30
N ASP A 410 -8.11 -1.07 -18.46
CA ASP A 410 -7.12 -1.12 -17.38
C ASP A 410 -5.68 -1.21 -17.91
N LEU A 411 -5.45 -1.98 -18.97
CA LEU A 411 -4.14 -2.06 -19.61
C LEU A 411 -3.79 -0.73 -20.27
N ALA A 412 -4.76 -0.08 -20.93
CA ALA A 412 -4.57 1.24 -21.52
C ALA A 412 -4.20 2.30 -20.46
N LYS A 413 -4.92 2.32 -19.32
CA LYS A 413 -4.64 3.19 -18.16
C LYS A 413 -3.24 2.92 -17.58
N GLN A 414 -2.86 1.65 -17.40
CA GLN A 414 -1.51 1.30 -16.91
C GLN A 414 -0.40 1.68 -17.89
N ALA A 415 -0.60 1.49 -19.19
CA ALA A 415 0.37 1.88 -20.22
C ALA A 415 0.56 3.40 -20.27
N ALA A 416 -0.54 4.17 -20.24
CA ALA A 416 -0.49 5.63 -20.18
C ALA A 416 0.19 6.12 -18.89
N ALA A 417 -0.17 5.54 -17.74
CA ALA A 417 0.46 5.84 -16.45
C ALA A 417 1.97 5.59 -16.47
N LEU A 418 2.41 4.47 -17.07
CA LEU A 418 3.82 4.15 -17.25
C LEU A 418 4.53 5.14 -18.20
N ALA A 419 3.88 5.50 -19.30
CA ALA A 419 4.41 6.51 -20.23
C ALA A 419 4.63 7.86 -19.53
N ALA A 420 3.67 8.30 -18.70
CA ALA A 420 3.81 9.50 -17.87
C ALA A 420 4.96 9.37 -16.85
N ALA A 421 5.03 8.23 -16.16
CA ALA A 421 6.05 7.92 -15.16
C ALA A 421 7.48 7.95 -15.74
N ILE A 422 7.62 7.66 -17.04
CA ILE A 422 8.91 7.66 -17.74
C ILE A 422 9.18 9.03 -18.36
N ALA A 423 8.24 9.55 -19.15
CA ALA A 423 8.49 10.69 -20.02
C ALA A 423 8.84 11.96 -19.24
N TYR A 424 8.09 12.26 -18.18
CA TYR A 424 8.24 13.51 -17.43
C TYR A 424 9.51 13.57 -16.57
N PRO A 425 9.86 12.54 -15.78
CA PRO A 425 11.17 12.49 -15.14
C PRO A 425 12.31 12.49 -16.16
N SER A 426 12.14 11.84 -17.32
CA SER A 426 13.16 11.89 -18.40
C SER A 426 13.36 13.30 -18.93
N LEU A 427 12.28 14.04 -19.20
CA LEU A 427 12.33 15.45 -19.60
C LEU A 427 13.07 16.31 -18.57
N SER A 428 12.92 16.01 -17.27
CA SER A 428 13.67 16.69 -16.20
C SER A 428 15.19 16.54 -16.34
N ALA A 429 15.68 15.39 -16.86
CA ALA A 429 17.09 15.18 -17.14
C ALA A 429 17.59 16.04 -18.32
N PHE A 430 16.76 16.21 -19.36
CA PHE A 430 17.06 17.12 -20.46
C PHE A 430 17.07 18.58 -19.99
N VAL A 431 16.15 18.99 -19.11
CA VAL A 431 16.16 20.31 -18.48
C VAL A 431 17.45 20.53 -17.67
N LEU A 432 17.83 19.56 -16.83
CA LEU A 432 19.05 19.61 -16.02
C LEU A 432 20.30 19.85 -16.87
N LEU A 433 20.48 19.06 -17.94
CA LEU A 433 21.70 19.06 -18.76
C LEU A 433 21.68 20.03 -19.94
N SER A 434 20.53 20.64 -20.26
CA SER A 434 20.43 21.60 -21.36
C SER A 434 21.34 22.83 -21.16
N PRO A 435 22.00 23.32 -22.23
CA PRO A 435 22.81 24.53 -22.17
C PRO A 435 21.93 25.77 -21.95
N PHE A 436 22.48 26.78 -21.27
CA PHE A 436 21.75 28.01 -20.94
C PHE A 436 21.77 29.00 -22.11
N SER A 437 20.61 29.52 -22.52
CA SER A 437 20.47 30.43 -23.68
C SER A 437 20.91 31.89 -23.44
N GLY A 438 21.55 32.22 -22.32
CA GLY A 438 21.90 33.60 -21.94
C GLY A 438 23.39 33.88 -21.78
N SER A 439 24.30 33.03 -22.31
CA SER A 439 25.75 33.25 -22.22
C SER A 439 26.28 34.27 -23.24
N GLY A 440 25.64 35.44 -23.31
CA GLY A 440 26.05 36.60 -24.13
C GLY A 440 26.34 37.82 -23.27
N LEU A 441 27.03 37.66 -22.14
CA LEU A 441 27.37 38.73 -21.20
C LEU A 441 28.89 38.95 -21.24
N ASN A 442 29.30 40.08 -21.85
CA ASN A 442 30.69 40.46 -22.10
C ASN A 442 31.12 41.69 -21.24
N GLY A 443 30.50 41.93 -20.07
CA GLY A 443 30.69 43.17 -19.29
C GLY A 443 31.43 43.01 -17.94
N PRO A 444 32.14 44.06 -17.46
CA PRO A 444 32.77 44.08 -16.14
C PRO A 444 31.81 44.32 -14.96
N ALA A 445 30.55 44.73 -15.21
CA ALA A 445 29.48 44.82 -14.20
C ALA A 445 29.02 43.44 -13.68
N ASP A 446 29.48 42.36 -14.31
CA ASP A 446 28.95 40.99 -14.17
C ASP A 446 29.66 40.14 -13.10
N ALA A 447 30.50 40.73 -12.24
CA ALA A 447 31.28 39.98 -11.25
C ALA A 447 30.42 39.43 -10.09
N GLU A 448 29.38 40.16 -9.68
CA GLU A 448 28.37 39.69 -8.71
C GLU A 448 27.37 38.73 -9.35
N GLU A 449 26.95 38.98 -10.59
CA GLU A 449 26.06 38.09 -11.35
C GLU A 449 26.73 36.74 -11.65
N ARG A 450 28.07 36.70 -11.81
CA ARG A 450 28.86 35.46 -11.84
C ARG A 450 29.01 34.77 -10.48
N ARG A 451 28.89 35.47 -9.35
CA ARG A 451 29.01 34.87 -8.01
C ARG A 451 27.78 34.05 -7.62
N PHE A 452 26.58 34.53 -7.94
CA PHE A 452 25.30 33.89 -7.60
C PHE A 452 24.49 33.39 -8.81
N GLY A 453 24.92 33.61 -10.04
CA GLY A 453 24.23 33.16 -11.25
C GLY A 453 23.98 31.65 -11.32
N TRP A 454 24.88 30.85 -10.73
CA TRP A 454 24.68 29.40 -10.61
C TRP A 454 23.45 29.03 -9.77
N ALA A 455 23.16 29.78 -8.70
CA ALA A 455 22.05 29.50 -7.80
C ALA A 455 20.72 29.81 -8.49
N ARG A 456 20.62 30.97 -9.16
CA ARG A 456 19.44 31.33 -9.97
C ARG A 456 19.15 30.28 -11.05
N ILE A 457 20.16 29.85 -11.78
CA ILE A 457 20.02 28.83 -12.84
C ILE A 457 19.62 27.48 -12.24
N ALA A 458 20.25 27.07 -11.15
CA ALA A 458 19.92 25.82 -10.46
C ALA A 458 18.46 25.82 -9.95
N ILE A 459 18.01 26.93 -9.36
CA ILE A 459 16.63 27.11 -8.89
C ILE A 459 15.64 27.01 -10.06
N ILE A 460 15.87 27.73 -11.17
CA ILE A 460 14.96 27.70 -12.33
C ILE A 460 14.88 26.29 -12.92
N LYS A 461 16.03 25.63 -13.13
CA LYS A 461 16.07 24.26 -13.64
C LYS A 461 15.40 23.27 -12.68
N PHE A 462 15.58 23.45 -11.37
CA PHE A 462 14.96 22.62 -10.35
C PHE A 462 13.44 22.79 -10.32
N ILE A 463 12.94 24.03 -10.33
CA ILE A 463 11.50 24.30 -10.38
C ILE A 463 10.89 23.71 -11.66
N ALA A 464 11.52 23.91 -12.82
CA ALA A 464 11.05 23.34 -14.08
C ALA A 464 11.06 21.80 -14.07
N ALA A 465 12.10 21.17 -13.53
CA ALA A 465 12.20 19.72 -13.37
C ALA A 465 11.13 19.17 -12.44
N CYS A 466 10.94 19.78 -11.27
CA CYS A 466 9.90 19.41 -10.32
C CYS A 466 8.50 19.62 -10.88
N ALA A 467 8.26 20.70 -11.63
CA ALA A 467 6.98 20.95 -12.28
C ALA A 467 6.65 19.88 -13.34
N LEU A 468 7.62 19.47 -14.15
CA LEU A 468 7.47 18.37 -15.10
C LEU A 468 7.17 17.06 -14.39
N SER A 469 8.00 16.67 -13.41
CA SER A 469 7.80 15.43 -12.65
C SER A 469 6.47 15.42 -11.88
N LEU A 470 6.04 16.56 -11.35
CA LEU A 470 4.74 16.74 -10.70
C LEU A 470 3.59 16.61 -11.69
N ALA A 471 3.69 17.22 -12.87
CA ALA A 471 2.70 17.07 -13.93
C ALA A 471 2.57 15.60 -14.35
N GLY A 472 3.68 14.91 -14.60
CA GLY A 472 3.70 13.48 -14.91
C GLY A 472 3.11 12.61 -13.79
N GLY A 473 3.42 12.93 -12.52
CA GLY A 473 2.86 12.26 -11.36
C GLY A 473 1.35 12.48 -11.21
N LEU A 474 0.86 13.71 -11.39
CA LEU A 474 -0.57 14.02 -11.37
C LEU A 474 -1.32 13.32 -12.51
N MET A 475 -0.74 13.29 -13.72
CA MET A 475 -1.34 12.63 -14.89
C MET A 475 -1.36 11.11 -14.72
N LEU A 476 -0.30 10.53 -14.15
CA LEU A 476 -0.26 9.14 -13.72
C LEU A 476 -1.40 8.85 -12.73
N ALA A 477 -1.52 9.65 -11.68
CA ALA A 477 -2.57 9.47 -10.68
C ALA A 477 -3.97 9.67 -11.28
N GLY A 478 -4.15 10.65 -12.16
CA GLY A 478 -5.40 10.94 -12.86
C GLY A 478 -5.87 9.76 -13.70
N CYS A 479 -4.98 9.14 -14.48
CA CYS A 479 -5.29 7.95 -15.28
C CYS A 479 -5.66 6.73 -14.42
N LEU A 480 -5.05 6.59 -13.25
CA LEU A 480 -5.25 5.45 -12.34
C LEU A 480 -6.28 5.72 -11.23
N THR A 481 -6.99 6.85 -11.25
CA THR A 481 -8.02 7.15 -10.24
C THR A 481 -9.24 6.27 -10.48
N SER A 482 -9.30 5.13 -9.80
CA SER A 482 -10.47 4.25 -9.70
C SER A 482 -10.44 3.51 -8.36
N LEU A 483 -11.58 2.96 -7.94
CA LEU A 483 -11.68 2.20 -6.69
C LEU A 483 -10.64 1.07 -6.63
N ALA A 484 -10.47 0.31 -7.72
CA ALA A 484 -9.52 -0.78 -7.81
C ALA A 484 -8.08 -0.40 -7.40
N PHE A 485 -7.58 0.76 -7.83
CA PHE A 485 -6.22 1.20 -7.49
C PHE A 485 -6.16 1.92 -6.13
N MET A 486 -7.22 2.64 -5.75
CA MET A 486 -7.28 3.36 -4.47
C MET A 486 -7.40 2.39 -3.28
N THR A 487 -8.17 1.30 -3.42
CA THR A 487 -8.29 0.27 -2.39
C THR A 487 -7.11 -0.71 -2.38
N LYS A 488 -6.09 -0.51 -3.24
CA LYS A 488 -4.91 -1.37 -3.41
C LYS A 488 -5.23 -2.79 -3.92
N ALA A 489 -6.48 -3.05 -4.33
CA ALA A 489 -6.88 -4.31 -4.98
C ALA A 489 -6.09 -4.54 -6.28
N ARG A 490 -5.78 -3.45 -6.99
CA ARG A 490 -4.81 -3.42 -8.09
C ARG A 490 -3.68 -2.46 -7.76
N GLN A 491 -2.50 -2.75 -8.30
CA GLN A 491 -1.31 -1.95 -8.08
C GLN A 491 -0.69 -1.58 -9.43
N PHE A 492 0.03 -0.46 -9.46
CA PHE A 492 0.78 -0.07 -10.63
C PHE A 492 1.96 -1.03 -10.87
N MET A 493 1.93 -1.74 -12.00
CA MET A 493 2.94 -2.76 -12.32
C MET A 493 4.26 -2.16 -12.85
N GLY A 494 4.23 -0.91 -13.29
CA GLY A 494 5.37 -0.24 -13.96
C GLY A 494 6.46 0.31 -13.03
N VAL A 495 6.42 0.04 -11.72
CA VAL A 495 7.34 0.63 -10.72
C VAL A 495 8.81 0.35 -11.08
N LYS A 496 9.16 -0.87 -11.48
CA LYS A 496 10.55 -1.19 -11.84
C LYS A 496 10.99 -0.45 -13.09
N LEU A 497 10.17 -0.45 -14.14
CA LEU A 497 10.53 0.16 -15.42
C LEU A 497 10.63 1.70 -15.33
N MET A 498 9.77 2.36 -14.54
CA MET A 498 9.88 3.81 -14.33
C MET A 498 11.13 4.23 -13.57
N HIS A 499 11.83 3.31 -12.90
CA HIS A 499 13.11 3.60 -12.23
C HIS A 499 14.31 3.40 -13.18
N VAL A 500 14.17 2.55 -14.20
CA VAL A 500 15.24 2.23 -15.16
C VAL A 500 15.20 3.13 -16.38
N ALA A 501 14.04 3.29 -17.01
CA ALA A 501 13.92 3.97 -18.29
C ALA A 501 14.36 5.45 -18.26
N PRO A 502 14.00 6.28 -17.26
CA PRO A 502 14.52 7.64 -17.18
C PRO A 502 16.04 7.72 -17.07
N MET A 503 16.69 6.72 -16.47
CA MET A 503 18.14 6.68 -16.38
C MET A 503 18.79 6.47 -17.75
N LEU A 504 18.16 5.70 -18.64
CA LEU A 504 18.59 5.58 -20.04
C LEU A 504 18.43 6.91 -20.79
N PHE A 505 17.34 7.64 -20.55
CA PHE A 505 17.13 8.96 -21.12
C PHE A 505 18.09 10.02 -20.55
N LEU A 506 18.55 9.87 -19.31
CA LEU A 506 19.65 10.68 -18.76
C LEU A 506 20.95 10.43 -19.52
N LEU A 507 21.30 9.18 -19.81
CA LEU A 507 22.48 8.86 -20.63
C LEU A 507 22.35 9.49 -22.02
N MET A 508 21.15 9.47 -22.62
CA MET A 508 20.87 10.14 -23.88
C MET A 508 21.01 11.67 -23.79
N ALA A 509 20.49 12.29 -22.73
CA ALA A 509 20.63 13.73 -22.49
C ALA A 509 22.09 14.14 -22.28
N TYR A 510 22.85 13.34 -21.52
CA TYR A 510 24.28 13.52 -21.31
C TYR A 510 25.07 13.37 -22.61
N TRP A 511 24.76 12.35 -23.40
CA TRP A 511 25.33 12.17 -24.74
C TRP A 511 25.09 13.43 -25.59
N LYS A 512 23.84 13.87 -25.71
CA LYS A 512 23.44 14.99 -26.57
C LYS A 512 24.08 16.32 -26.19
N TYR A 513 24.07 16.70 -24.92
CA TYR A 513 24.47 18.03 -24.47
C TYR A 513 25.91 18.14 -23.96
N VAL A 514 26.52 17.04 -23.51
CA VAL A 514 27.84 17.08 -22.84
C VAL A 514 28.92 16.33 -23.62
N TYR A 515 28.61 15.13 -24.14
CA TYR A 515 29.61 14.24 -24.74
C TYR A 515 29.74 14.36 -26.27
N ARG A 516 28.64 14.56 -26.99
CA ARG A 516 28.61 14.66 -28.46
C ARG A 516 29.51 15.78 -28.93
N ARG A 517 30.39 15.50 -29.91
CA ARG A 517 31.25 16.50 -30.54
C ARG A 517 30.69 16.85 -31.91
N GLY A 518 30.44 18.13 -32.18
CA GLY A 518 29.91 18.60 -33.45
C GLY A 518 28.63 17.86 -33.90
N ASN A 519 28.64 17.36 -35.14
CA ASN A 519 27.50 16.66 -35.74
C ASN A 519 27.58 15.13 -35.68
N GLU A 520 28.38 14.59 -34.76
CA GLU A 520 28.50 13.13 -34.58
C GLU A 520 27.15 12.45 -34.40
N THR A 521 27.00 11.32 -35.11
CA THR A 521 25.84 10.43 -34.96
C THR A 521 25.98 9.58 -33.70
N LEU A 522 24.85 9.03 -33.21
CA LEU A 522 24.84 8.16 -32.03
C LEU A 522 25.72 6.91 -32.25
N THR A 523 25.70 6.36 -33.45
CA THR A 523 26.49 5.18 -33.85
C THR A 523 27.99 5.45 -33.83
N GLU A 524 28.42 6.61 -34.35
CA GLU A 524 29.83 7.05 -34.28
C GLU A 524 30.30 7.22 -32.84
N SER A 525 29.48 7.86 -32.01
CA SER A 525 29.78 8.03 -30.59
C SER A 525 29.87 6.69 -29.84
N ALA A 526 28.95 5.76 -30.13
CA ALA A 526 28.95 4.43 -29.55
C ALA A 526 30.20 3.65 -29.95
N ARG A 527 30.56 3.66 -31.25
CA ARG A 527 31.78 3.03 -31.77
C ARG A 527 33.03 3.55 -31.05
N ARG A 528 33.13 4.87 -30.83
CA ARG A 528 34.24 5.48 -30.08
C ARG A 528 34.31 5.00 -28.63
N VAL A 529 33.17 4.90 -27.94
CA VAL A 529 33.13 4.44 -26.55
C VAL A 529 33.53 2.96 -26.46
N LEU A 530 32.98 2.13 -27.36
CA LEU A 530 33.27 0.69 -27.43
C LEU A 530 34.73 0.41 -27.81
N SER A 531 35.36 1.28 -28.60
CA SER A 531 36.78 1.17 -28.98
C SER A 531 37.73 1.83 -27.97
N SER A 532 37.23 2.39 -26.86
CA SER A 532 38.07 3.03 -25.85
C SER A 532 38.62 1.98 -24.86
N PRO A 533 39.91 2.07 -24.47
CA PRO A 533 40.48 1.13 -23.51
C PRO A 533 39.83 1.28 -22.14
N ILE A 534 39.27 0.17 -21.62
CA ILE A 534 38.66 0.12 -20.28
C ILE A 534 39.74 -0.28 -19.27
N LEU A 535 40.23 0.67 -18.47
CA LEU A 535 41.10 0.37 -17.32
C LEU A 535 40.36 -0.51 -16.29
N VAL A 536 41.11 -1.36 -15.57
CA VAL A 536 40.56 -2.28 -14.55
C VAL A 536 39.69 -1.54 -13.52
N TRP A 537 40.11 -0.36 -13.08
CA TRP A 537 39.32 0.42 -12.11
C TRP A 537 37.98 0.90 -12.69
N HIS A 538 37.87 1.16 -14.00
CA HIS A 538 36.58 1.47 -14.64
C HIS A 538 35.65 0.26 -14.59
N ALA A 539 36.18 -0.95 -14.84
CA ALA A 539 35.41 -2.18 -14.75
C ALA A 539 34.92 -2.43 -13.31
N VAL A 540 35.77 -2.21 -12.30
CA VAL A 540 35.39 -2.28 -10.88
C VAL A 540 34.32 -1.25 -10.54
N ALA A 541 34.49 0.01 -10.97
CA ALA A 541 33.52 1.07 -10.72
C ALA A 541 32.16 0.80 -11.39
N ILE A 542 32.15 0.34 -12.65
CA ILE A 542 30.93 -0.07 -13.36
C ILE A 542 30.27 -1.26 -12.64
N GLY A 543 31.05 -2.25 -12.20
CA GLY A 543 30.55 -3.38 -11.42
C GLY A 543 29.88 -2.96 -10.11
N LEU A 544 30.52 -2.08 -9.34
CA LEU A 544 29.96 -1.52 -8.09
C LEU A 544 28.70 -0.70 -8.35
N LEU A 545 28.69 0.15 -9.37
CA LEU A 545 27.51 0.93 -9.77
C LEU A 545 26.37 0.03 -10.26
N GLY A 546 26.68 -1.02 -11.00
CA GLY A 546 25.72 -2.04 -11.45
C GLY A 546 25.10 -2.78 -10.27
N ALA A 547 25.91 -3.22 -9.30
CA ALA A 547 25.43 -3.83 -8.06
C ALA A 547 24.56 -2.87 -7.25
N ALA A 548 24.99 -1.62 -7.07
CA ALA A 548 24.20 -0.59 -6.38
C ALA A 548 22.86 -0.32 -7.09
N GLY A 549 22.87 -0.28 -8.43
CA GLY A 549 21.67 -0.14 -9.26
C GLY A 549 20.72 -1.32 -9.12
N LEU A 550 21.23 -2.55 -9.12
CA LEU A 550 20.44 -3.77 -8.90
C LEU A 550 19.82 -3.79 -7.51
N ILE A 551 20.59 -3.44 -6.46
CA ILE A 551 20.08 -3.33 -5.08
C ILE A 551 18.99 -2.26 -5.01
N TYR A 552 19.19 -1.11 -5.65
CA TYR A 552 18.19 -0.05 -5.72
C TYR A 552 16.89 -0.54 -6.36
N ILE A 553 16.96 -1.21 -7.52
CA ILE A 553 15.79 -1.77 -8.21
C ILE A 553 15.12 -2.87 -7.38
N ALA A 554 15.90 -3.75 -6.75
CA ALA A 554 15.40 -4.83 -5.89
C ALA A 554 14.69 -4.30 -4.64
N ARG A 555 15.08 -3.11 -4.16
CA ARG A 555 14.44 -2.39 -3.04
C ARG A 555 13.21 -1.59 -3.48
N THR A 556 13.03 -1.33 -4.78
CA THR A 556 11.87 -0.60 -5.31
C THR A 556 10.76 -1.54 -5.74
N GLY A 557 9.59 -1.42 -5.12
CA GLY A 557 8.43 -2.27 -5.43
C GLY A 557 7.58 -2.57 -4.20
N ASN A 558 6.51 -3.34 -4.39
CA ASN A 558 5.54 -3.68 -3.34
C ASN A 558 5.96 -4.87 -2.47
N THR A 559 6.96 -5.65 -2.90
CA THR A 559 7.61 -6.72 -2.14
C THR A 559 9.12 -6.54 -2.25
N SER A 560 9.72 -5.94 -1.23
CA SER A 560 11.18 -5.81 -1.17
C SER A 560 11.79 -7.20 -0.99
N VAL A 561 12.56 -7.66 -1.98
CA VAL A 561 13.21 -8.98 -1.98
C VAL A 561 14.32 -9.07 -0.92
N LEU A 562 14.83 -7.92 -0.48
CA LEU A 562 15.93 -7.82 0.49
C LEU A 562 15.43 -7.24 1.82
N PRO A 563 15.41 -8.03 2.92
CA PRO A 563 15.07 -7.56 4.25
C PRO A 563 16.26 -6.85 4.90
N VAL A 564 16.68 -5.70 4.34
CA VAL A 564 17.69 -4.86 4.98
C VAL A 564 16.96 -3.86 5.89
N GLY A 565 17.15 -4.01 7.20
CA GLY A 565 16.56 -3.12 8.20
C GLY A 565 16.94 -1.65 7.95
N VAL A 566 16.02 -0.75 8.28
CA VAL A 566 16.29 0.69 8.28
C VAL A 566 17.24 0.99 9.46
N PRO A 567 18.39 1.65 9.24
CA PRO A 567 19.32 1.99 10.32
C PRO A 567 18.65 2.75 11.47
N ALA A 568 19.08 2.52 12.72
CA ALA A 568 18.46 3.11 13.91
C ALA A 568 18.46 4.66 13.88
N TRP A 569 19.54 5.28 13.38
CA TRP A 569 19.61 6.73 13.21
C TRP A 569 18.55 7.26 12.22
N GLU A 570 18.25 6.49 11.16
CA GLU A 570 17.22 6.86 10.19
C GLU A 570 15.83 6.72 10.82
N GLN A 571 15.61 5.71 11.66
CA GLN A 571 14.36 5.56 12.43
C GLN A 571 14.16 6.74 13.40
N ALA A 572 15.20 7.14 14.12
CA ALA A 572 15.17 8.31 15.03
C ALA A 572 14.84 9.60 14.27
N MET A 573 15.57 9.89 13.17
CA MET A 573 15.27 11.02 12.30
C MET A 573 13.83 10.99 11.79
N ARG A 574 13.34 9.83 11.35
CA ARG A 574 11.96 9.66 10.87
C ARG A 574 10.95 10.01 11.96
N SER A 575 11.17 9.61 13.20
CA SER A 575 10.30 9.96 14.33
C SER A 575 10.28 11.45 14.66
N ILE A 576 11.43 12.13 14.54
CA ILE A 576 11.53 13.59 14.75
C ILE A 576 10.77 14.33 13.64
N LEU A 577 10.97 13.91 12.38
CA LEU A 577 10.26 14.49 11.25
C LEU A 577 8.75 14.28 11.33
N GLU A 578 8.28 13.14 11.86
CA GLU A 578 6.86 12.87 12.08
C GLU A 578 6.24 13.79 13.15
N ARG A 579 7.02 14.26 14.13
CA ARG A 579 6.56 15.22 15.16
C ARG A 579 6.54 16.66 14.67
N LEU A 580 7.51 17.03 13.82
CA LEU A 580 7.68 18.42 13.36
C LEU A 580 6.89 18.75 12.09
N LEU A 581 6.75 17.79 11.18
CA LEU A 581 6.15 18.02 9.87
C LEU A 581 4.76 17.40 9.77
N PRO A 582 3.83 18.04 9.02
CA PRO A 582 2.53 17.45 8.76
C PRO A 582 2.65 16.07 8.13
N VAL A 583 3.46 15.91 7.10
CA VAL A 583 3.68 14.62 6.42
C VAL A 583 5.16 14.41 6.23
N ARG A 584 5.65 13.22 6.57
CA ARG A 584 7.06 12.88 6.40
C ARG A 584 7.43 12.85 4.90
N PRO A 585 8.41 13.66 4.45
CA PRO A 585 8.96 13.58 3.09
C PRO A 585 9.78 12.31 2.91
N ARG A 586 9.92 11.82 1.67
CA ARG A 586 10.78 10.67 1.40
C ARG A 586 12.25 11.08 1.59
N THR A 587 12.95 10.40 2.48
CA THR A 587 14.38 10.64 2.79
C THR A 587 15.25 10.76 1.54
N LYS A 588 15.01 9.88 0.55
CA LYS A 588 15.76 9.88 -0.72
C LYS A 588 15.53 11.10 -1.60
N GLU A 589 14.42 11.82 -1.44
CA GLU A 589 14.13 13.06 -2.19
C GLU A 589 14.88 14.24 -1.59
N PHE A 590 14.66 14.54 -0.31
CA PHE A 590 15.18 15.78 0.28
C PHE A 590 16.64 15.70 0.76
N LEU A 591 17.17 14.51 1.10
CA LEU A 591 18.57 14.38 1.52
C LEU A 591 19.53 14.08 0.38
N LEU A 592 19.06 13.43 -0.69
CA LEU A 592 19.94 12.91 -1.74
C LEU A 592 19.56 13.43 -3.13
N GLY A 593 18.35 13.16 -3.61
CA GLY A 593 17.96 13.47 -4.98
C GLY A 593 17.91 14.97 -5.29
N HIS A 594 17.07 15.73 -4.59
CA HIS A 594 16.94 17.17 -4.83
C HIS A 594 18.23 17.95 -4.55
N PRO A 595 19.00 17.68 -3.47
CA PRO A 595 20.31 18.29 -3.29
C PRO A 595 21.30 17.97 -4.42
N ALA A 596 21.34 16.72 -4.89
CA ALA A 596 22.16 16.34 -6.03
C ALA A 596 21.73 17.05 -7.32
N PHE A 597 20.44 17.34 -7.50
CA PHE A 597 19.96 18.11 -8.65
C PHE A 597 20.55 19.53 -8.68
N ILE A 598 20.51 20.22 -7.54
CA ILE A 598 21.09 21.57 -7.41
C ILE A 598 22.60 21.53 -7.65
N LEU A 599 23.28 20.53 -7.07
CA LEU A 599 24.71 20.34 -7.28
C LEU A 599 25.06 20.03 -8.75
N ALA A 600 24.31 19.15 -9.42
CA ALA A 600 24.51 18.84 -10.84
C ALA A 600 24.32 20.06 -11.74
N ALA A 601 23.29 20.89 -11.46
CA ALA A 601 23.08 22.14 -12.19
C ALA A 601 24.26 23.12 -11.97
N ALA A 602 24.76 23.21 -10.74
CA ALA A 602 25.93 24.02 -10.41
C ALA A 602 27.23 23.50 -11.07
N LEU A 603 27.44 22.18 -11.12
CA LEU A 603 28.57 21.55 -11.81
C LEU A 603 28.52 21.76 -13.32
N SER A 604 27.33 21.60 -13.91
CA SER A 604 27.08 21.87 -15.33
C SER A 604 27.40 23.33 -15.67
N TRP A 605 27.00 24.27 -14.81
CA TRP A 605 27.35 25.69 -14.95
C TRP A 605 28.86 25.95 -14.81
N ALA A 606 29.53 25.26 -13.88
CA ALA A 606 30.97 25.37 -13.67
C ALA A 606 31.82 24.67 -14.76
N GLY A 607 31.18 24.00 -15.72
CA GLY A 607 31.86 23.27 -16.81
C GLY A 607 32.54 21.97 -16.37
N ASP A 608 32.22 21.45 -15.18
CA ASP A 608 32.81 20.22 -14.68
C ASP A 608 32.06 19.00 -15.19
N ARG A 609 32.76 18.12 -15.90
CA ARG A 609 32.18 16.94 -16.54
C ARG A 609 32.49 15.64 -15.78
N ALA A 610 33.47 15.64 -14.87
CA ALA A 610 33.94 14.41 -14.22
C ALA A 610 32.90 13.87 -13.22
N ALA A 611 32.33 14.74 -12.40
CA ALA A 611 31.31 14.37 -11.42
C ALA A 611 29.86 14.56 -11.92
N LEU A 612 29.65 15.13 -13.10
CA LEU A 612 28.32 15.53 -13.56
C LEU A 612 27.36 14.35 -13.75
N LEU A 613 27.81 13.29 -14.43
CA LEU A 613 26.96 12.12 -14.70
C LEU A 613 26.51 11.39 -13.41
N PRO A 614 27.41 11.01 -12.47
CA PRO A 614 26.97 10.34 -11.25
C PRO A 614 26.09 11.23 -10.36
N VAL A 615 26.37 12.54 -10.27
CA VAL A 615 25.52 13.46 -9.50
C VAL A 615 24.16 13.68 -10.20
N ALA A 616 24.12 13.75 -11.52
CA ALA A 616 22.87 13.83 -12.29
C ALA A 616 22.03 12.54 -12.18
N ALA A 617 22.68 11.38 -12.05
CA ALA A 617 22.00 10.12 -11.77
C ALA A 617 21.32 10.14 -10.39
N LEU A 618 22.01 10.63 -9.36
CA LEU A 618 21.42 10.85 -8.04
C LEU A 618 20.29 11.88 -8.09
N ALA A 619 20.46 12.96 -8.86
CA ALA A 619 19.43 13.98 -9.08
C ALA A 619 18.13 13.38 -9.63
N LEU A 620 18.27 12.49 -10.62
CA LEU A 620 17.14 11.84 -11.26
C LEU A 620 16.39 10.88 -10.33
N ILE A 621 17.08 10.23 -9.39
CA ILE A 621 16.43 9.41 -8.34
C ILE A 621 15.40 10.25 -7.56
N GLY A 622 15.69 11.52 -7.28
CA GLY A 622 14.74 12.45 -6.67
C GLY A 622 13.50 12.70 -7.54
N GLN A 623 13.70 13.01 -8.82
CA GLN A 623 12.62 13.29 -9.77
C GLN A 623 11.75 12.05 -10.06
N ILE A 624 12.37 10.88 -10.19
CA ILE A 624 11.65 9.59 -10.30
C ILE A 624 10.84 9.33 -9.02
N SER A 625 11.43 9.57 -7.84
CA SER A 625 10.74 9.37 -6.57
C SER A 625 9.52 10.26 -6.41
N LEU A 626 9.62 11.53 -6.86
CA LEU A 626 8.53 12.49 -6.88
C LEU A 626 7.34 11.93 -7.68
N ALA A 627 7.57 11.52 -8.93
CA ALA A 627 6.53 10.90 -9.77
C ALA A 627 6.02 9.58 -9.16
N ASN A 628 6.91 8.76 -8.61
CA ASN A 628 6.55 7.48 -7.96
C ASN A 628 5.69 7.66 -6.71
N THR A 629 5.74 8.80 -6.03
CA THR A 629 4.86 9.06 -4.88
C THR A 629 3.38 9.04 -5.30
N PHE A 630 3.08 9.48 -6.53
CA PHE A 630 1.73 9.42 -7.10
C PHE A 630 1.30 8.03 -7.58
N ALA A 631 2.23 7.07 -7.71
CA ALA A 631 1.92 5.68 -8.06
C ALA A 631 1.35 4.87 -6.88
N HIS A 632 1.43 5.41 -5.65
CA HIS A 632 0.77 4.82 -4.49
C HIS A 632 -0.64 5.39 -4.33
N LEU A 633 -1.56 4.92 -5.18
CA LEU A 633 -2.94 5.43 -5.26
C LEU A 633 -3.75 5.20 -3.98
N HIS A 634 -3.26 4.38 -3.06
CA HIS A 634 -3.89 4.14 -1.76
C HIS A 634 -3.52 5.14 -0.66
N THR A 635 -2.55 6.03 -0.92
CA THR A 635 -2.27 7.16 -0.03
C THR A 635 -3.17 8.33 -0.44
N PRO A 636 -3.85 9.01 0.51
CA PRO A 636 -4.69 10.16 0.19
C PRO A 636 -3.93 11.24 -0.60
N ILE A 637 -4.56 11.82 -1.61
CA ILE A 637 -3.87 12.69 -2.58
C ILE A 637 -3.32 13.96 -1.92
N ALA A 638 -4.01 14.50 -0.91
CA ALA A 638 -3.53 15.64 -0.13
C ALA A 638 -2.25 15.32 0.67
N VAL A 639 -2.15 14.10 1.21
CA VAL A 639 -0.94 13.61 1.90
C VAL A 639 0.21 13.47 0.90
N THR A 640 -0.06 12.91 -0.28
CA THR A 640 0.89 12.79 -1.38
C THR A 640 1.42 14.14 -1.85
N LEU A 641 0.54 15.12 -2.07
CA LEU A 641 0.93 16.47 -2.52
C LEU A 641 1.76 17.20 -1.47
N THR A 642 1.32 17.17 -0.20
CA THR A 642 2.06 17.77 0.93
C THR A 642 3.46 17.18 1.03
N ARG A 643 3.57 15.84 0.93
CA ARG A 643 4.86 15.13 0.96
C ARG A 643 5.81 15.62 -0.13
N VAL A 644 5.32 15.80 -1.35
CA VAL A 644 6.12 16.27 -2.50
C VAL A 644 6.56 17.71 -2.31
N LEU A 645 5.66 18.61 -1.88
CA LEU A 645 5.97 20.02 -1.67
C LEU A 645 7.02 20.22 -0.56
N VAL A 646 6.83 19.54 0.58
CA VAL A 646 7.79 19.56 1.69
C VAL A 646 9.13 18.96 1.28
N GLY A 647 9.12 17.84 0.55
CA GLY A 647 10.34 17.20 0.05
C GLY A 647 11.10 18.06 -0.97
N ALA A 648 10.40 18.78 -1.84
CA ALA A 648 11.00 19.72 -2.79
C ALA A 648 11.57 20.96 -2.09
N GLY A 649 10.84 21.56 -1.14
CA GLY A 649 11.29 22.73 -0.40
C GLY A 649 12.52 22.46 0.46
N LEU A 650 12.50 21.39 1.28
CA LEU A 650 13.65 20.99 2.09
C LEU A 650 14.85 20.59 1.20
N GLY A 651 14.58 19.84 0.12
CA GLY A 651 15.61 19.42 -0.83
C GLY A 651 16.29 20.60 -1.53
N LEU A 652 15.54 21.66 -1.85
CA LEU A 652 16.09 22.89 -2.40
C LEU A 652 16.99 23.61 -1.40
N ALA A 653 16.53 23.77 -0.15
CA ALA A 653 17.31 24.44 0.90
C ALA A 653 18.63 23.72 1.19
N VAL A 654 18.57 22.39 1.38
CA VAL A 654 19.76 21.55 1.59
C VAL A 654 20.66 21.57 0.36
N GLY A 655 20.09 21.50 -0.84
CA GLY A 655 20.84 21.54 -2.10
C GLY A 655 21.62 22.82 -2.31
N LEU A 656 21.02 23.98 -2.01
CA LEU A 656 21.69 25.27 -2.11
C LEU A 656 22.86 25.38 -1.12
N ALA A 657 22.66 24.91 0.12
CA ALA A 657 23.74 24.88 1.12
C ALA A 657 24.90 23.98 0.67
N VAL A 658 24.62 22.74 0.26
CA VAL A 658 25.63 21.77 -0.20
C VAL A 658 26.38 22.27 -1.43
N ALA A 659 25.66 22.77 -2.44
CA ALA A 659 26.28 23.30 -3.66
C ALA A 659 27.13 24.56 -3.37
N GLY A 660 26.66 25.43 -2.48
CA GLY A 660 27.40 26.62 -2.05
C GLY A 660 28.74 26.26 -1.38
N VAL A 661 28.72 25.33 -0.41
CA VAL A 661 29.92 24.83 0.27
C VAL A 661 30.87 24.16 -0.73
N PHE A 662 30.35 23.28 -1.59
CA PHE A 662 31.16 22.58 -2.59
C PHE A 662 31.89 23.55 -3.53
N LEU A 663 31.20 24.56 -4.06
CA LEU A 663 31.79 25.57 -4.93
C LEU A 663 32.80 26.45 -4.18
N ALA A 664 32.55 26.77 -2.90
CA ALA A 664 33.48 27.54 -2.07
C ALA A 664 34.79 26.78 -1.82
N VAL A 665 34.70 25.52 -1.40
CA VAL A 665 35.87 24.63 -1.20
C VAL A 665 36.67 24.51 -2.49
N ARG A 666 36.00 24.27 -3.62
CA ARG A 666 36.67 24.13 -4.92
C ARG A 666 37.41 25.41 -5.34
N ARG A 667 36.81 26.58 -5.12
CA ARG A 667 37.48 27.87 -5.37
C ARG A 667 38.71 28.03 -4.48
N GLY A 668 38.64 27.60 -3.22
CA GLY A 668 39.76 27.57 -2.29
C GLY A 668 40.93 26.70 -2.79
N VAL A 669 40.63 25.45 -3.17
CA VAL A 669 41.64 24.49 -3.68
C VAL A 669 42.31 25.00 -4.96
N ARG A 670 41.54 25.55 -5.92
CA ARG A 670 42.10 26.13 -7.15
C ARG A 670 42.99 27.35 -6.89
N ARG A 671 42.64 28.20 -5.92
CA ARG A 671 43.47 29.35 -5.52
C ARG A 671 44.79 28.90 -4.87
N SER A 672 44.76 27.83 -4.07
CA SER A 672 45.96 27.26 -3.46
C SER A 672 46.88 26.61 -4.51
N ALA A 673 46.31 25.83 -5.44
CA ALA A 673 47.06 25.20 -6.54
C ALA A 673 47.67 26.22 -7.52
N GLY A 674 46.99 27.34 -7.78
CA GLY A 674 47.53 28.43 -8.60
C GLY A 674 48.62 29.27 -7.90
N ARG A 675 48.60 29.35 -6.56
CA ARG A 675 49.66 30.02 -5.78
C ARG A 675 50.93 29.19 -5.65
N SER A 676 50.83 27.86 -5.66
CA SER A 676 52.01 26.98 -5.70
C SER A 676 52.74 27.05 -7.05
N ALA A 677 52.01 27.15 -8.17
CA ALA A 677 52.63 27.28 -9.50
C ALA A 677 53.31 28.65 -9.73
N GLY A 678 52.90 29.70 -9.02
CA GLY A 678 53.52 31.03 -9.10
C GLY A 678 54.71 31.25 -8.15
N ARG A 679 55.10 30.24 -7.35
CA ARG A 679 56.28 30.29 -6.47
C ARG A 679 57.47 29.49 -7.01
N GLU A 680 57.29 28.74 -8.09
CA GLU A 680 58.33 27.98 -8.79
C GLU A 680 58.73 28.60 -10.14
N GLY A 681 58.26 29.83 -10.43
CA GLY A 681 58.58 30.58 -11.64
C GLY A 681 59.62 31.67 -11.41
#